data_AF-A0A1H7X0B9-F1
#
_entry.id   AF-A0A1H7X0B9-F1
#
_cell.length_a   1.000
_cell.length_b   1.000
_cell.length_c   1.000
_cell.angle_alpha   90.00
_cell.angle_beta   90.00
_cell.angle_gamma   90.00
#
_symmetry.space_group_name_H-M   'P 1'
#
loop_
_entity.id
_entity.type
_entity.pdbx_description
1 polymer ?
#
loop_
_entity_poly.entity_id
_entity_poly.type
_entity_poly.pdbx_seq_one_letter_code
_entity_poly.pdbx_strand_id
1 'polypeptide(L)'
;METKSYPIEGMTCASCAATVEKTAQKLAGVTDASVNLASEKLNIKVEEGAFDPEELERQIDATGYKMVMPQYVTKTFDVEGMTCASCSSTVEKTAAKLNGMEKASVNLASEKMSVTYNPLVLSVRDISDAVSGSGYKAIPQEEEQVEMTGPDEAEKLSKEEMYKKRTILSAAFTIPLLIISMGPMVGLELPSVIDHMQNPGNHALLQLALTLPVVWTGKTYFEQGFKTLSKGHPNMNSLIALGTSAAFIYSLAATYAILFNNADLAMMLYYETSAVILAFHTLGKYLEERSKGRMSEAIQKLMDLAPKTARIIHDGQEEEVAIEEVSPGDVIRVRPGEKMPVDGIIVKGRTAVDESMLTGESMPIAKETGDPIIGASMNKNGSIDYRATKVGKDTTLSQIIKLVEEAQGSKAPIAKLADIITGYFVPIVMGLALVSGLVWLIAGQSFLFALTILISVLVIACPCALGLATPTAIMVGTGKGAEHGVLIKSGDALETIHNVDTIVFDKTGTLTEGKPVVTDIVVREQSSFEKATLLQMAASAEKGSEHPLGEAIVKQAEQDKLTFTDVSHFEAIPGQGLLAEVGTATLYFGNKKLMTEQGFSVAELESKANQLADEGKTPMYLAINDTVEGIIAVADTLKENSVETIEALHKQGIEIAMITGDNTRTANAVARQAGIDRVLSDVLPEDKANEVKKLQQEGKKVAMVGDGINDAPALAQADIGIAIGSGTDVAVESADVVLMRSDIKEVLTAIELSKDTLKNIKQNLFWAFAYNVVGIPIAMGGLYLLGGPLLNPAFAAAAMSFSSVSVLLNALRLKNFKPTLAETVSDK
;
A
#
# COMPACT_ATOMS: atom_id res chain seq x y z
N MET A 1 -18.50 -22.93 -15.79
CA MET A 1 -19.67 -23.29 -14.95
C MET A 1 -19.15 -23.65 -13.59
N GLU A 2 -19.52 -22.86 -12.59
CA GLU A 2 -19.07 -23.01 -11.22
C GLU A 2 -20.22 -23.53 -10.36
N THR A 3 -19.97 -24.49 -9.46
CA THR A 3 -20.99 -24.98 -8.52
C THR A 3 -20.81 -24.28 -7.19
N LYS A 4 -21.81 -23.54 -6.73
CA LYS A 4 -21.80 -22.82 -5.44
C LYS A 4 -22.84 -23.43 -4.50
N SER A 5 -22.55 -23.42 -3.20
CA SER A 5 -23.41 -24.00 -2.17
C SER A 5 -23.61 -22.98 -1.04
N TYR A 6 -24.86 -22.67 -0.72
CA TYR A 6 -25.24 -21.68 0.29
C TYR A 6 -26.11 -22.33 1.36
N PRO A 7 -25.81 -22.14 2.66
CA PRO A 7 -26.72 -22.50 3.74
C PRO A 7 -27.97 -21.61 3.71
N ILE A 8 -29.14 -22.20 3.99
CA ILE A 8 -30.43 -21.49 4.02
C ILE A 8 -31.14 -21.81 5.34
N GLU A 9 -31.34 -20.80 6.18
CA GLU A 9 -32.05 -20.92 7.45
C GLU A 9 -33.57 -20.74 7.27
N GLY A 10 -34.35 -21.46 8.09
CA GLY A 10 -35.82 -21.35 8.12
C GLY A 10 -36.57 -22.36 7.24
N MET A 11 -35.86 -23.23 6.52
CA MET A 11 -36.49 -24.31 5.74
C MET A 11 -36.86 -25.50 6.64
N THR A 12 -38.15 -25.72 6.87
CA THR A 12 -38.64 -26.84 7.72
C THR A 12 -39.39 -27.93 6.94
N CYS A 13 -39.53 -27.77 5.62
CA CYS A 13 -40.46 -28.56 4.83
C CYS A 13 -40.05 -28.71 3.35
N ALA A 14 -40.55 -29.75 2.67
CA ALA A 14 -40.26 -29.98 1.25
C ALA A 14 -40.78 -28.86 0.33
N SER A 15 -41.90 -28.22 0.68
CA SER A 15 -42.40 -27.04 -0.05
C SER A 15 -41.54 -25.80 0.17
N CYS A 16 -40.86 -25.71 1.30
CA CYS A 16 -39.92 -24.65 1.63
C CYS A 16 -38.69 -24.75 0.71
N ALA A 17 -38.11 -25.95 0.63
CA ALA A 17 -37.01 -26.25 -0.28
C ALA A 17 -37.36 -25.99 -1.75
N ALA A 18 -38.54 -26.42 -2.21
CA ALA A 18 -38.99 -26.18 -3.58
C ALA A 18 -39.22 -24.70 -3.91
N THR A 19 -39.55 -23.87 -2.90
CA THR A 19 -39.70 -22.42 -3.07
C THR A 19 -38.33 -21.78 -3.28
N VAL A 20 -37.37 -22.09 -2.41
CA VAL A 20 -35.98 -21.61 -2.52
C VAL A 20 -35.32 -22.06 -3.83
N GLU A 21 -35.52 -23.31 -4.24
CA GLU A 21 -35.01 -23.87 -5.49
C GLU A 21 -35.55 -23.13 -6.72
N LYS A 22 -36.87 -22.89 -6.77
CA LYS A 22 -37.50 -22.14 -7.88
C LYS A 22 -37.09 -20.67 -7.91
N THR A 23 -36.87 -20.06 -6.76
CA THR A 23 -36.42 -18.66 -6.66
C THR A 23 -34.99 -18.55 -7.19
N ALA A 24 -34.09 -19.43 -6.75
CA ALA A 24 -32.72 -19.48 -7.24
C ALA A 24 -32.63 -19.74 -8.75
N GLN A 25 -33.48 -20.62 -9.29
CA GLN A 25 -33.47 -20.96 -10.71
C GLN A 25 -33.98 -19.84 -11.64
N LYS A 26 -34.68 -18.84 -11.10
CA LYS A 26 -35.15 -17.67 -11.87
C LYS A 26 -34.09 -16.58 -12.02
N LEU A 27 -33.00 -16.66 -11.27
CA LEU A 27 -31.96 -15.64 -11.27
C LEU A 27 -31.14 -15.71 -12.56
N ALA A 28 -30.76 -14.54 -13.08
CA ALA A 28 -29.87 -14.46 -14.23
C ALA A 28 -28.52 -15.13 -13.91
N GLY A 29 -28.01 -15.93 -14.85
CA GLY A 29 -26.74 -16.65 -14.69
C GLY A 29 -26.83 -17.98 -13.91
N VAL A 30 -28.00 -18.36 -13.37
CA VAL A 30 -28.21 -19.68 -12.73
C VAL A 30 -28.76 -20.68 -13.75
N THR A 31 -28.01 -21.75 -14.00
CA THR A 31 -28.38 -22.81 -14.97
C THR A 31 -29.09 -23.99 -14.33
N ASP A 32 -28.80 -24.25 -13.06
CA ASP A 32 -29.34 -25.37 -12.30
C ASP A 32 -29.35 -24.96 -10.82
N ALA A 33 -30.41 -25.34 -10.10
CA ALA A 33 -30.56 -25.09 -8.67
C ALA A 33 -31.18 -26.32 -8.04
N SER A 34 -30.64 -26.74 -6.90
CA SER A 34 -31.18 -27.87 -6.12
C SER A 34 -31.01 -27.63 -4.63
N VAL A 35 -32.05 -27.89 -3.85
CA VAL A 35 -32.01 -27.74 -2.39
C VAL A 35 -31.95 -29.11 -1.73
N ASN A 36 -30.93 -29.32 -0.89
CA ASN A 36 -30.88 -30.47 0.00
C ASN A 36 -31.43 -30.07 1.36
N LEU A 37 -32.71 -30.38 1.58
CA LEU A 37 -33.42 -30.06 2.82
C LEU A 37 -32.77 -30.69 4.06
N ALA A 38 -32.19 -31.89 3.95
CA ALA A 38 -31.56 -32.57 5.09
C ALA A 38 -30.28 -31.88 5.56
N SER A 39 -29.60 -31.16 4.67
CA SER A 39 -28.39 -30.38 4.98
C SER A 39 -28.63 -28.88 5.02
N GLU A 40 -29.88 -28.42 4.83
CA GLU A 40 -30.26 -27.00 4.76
C GLU A 40 -29.40 -26.19 3.77
N LYS A 41 -29.06 -26.79 2.61
CA LYS A 41 -28.17 -26.19 1.61
C LYS A 41 -28.83 -26.05 0.25
N LEU A 42 -28.72 -24.87 -0.34
CA LEU A 42 -28.99 -24.60 -1.74
C LEU A 42 -27.70 -24.78 -2.55
N ASN A 43 -27.74 -25.64 -3.57
CA ASN A 43 -26.65 -25.81 -4.53
C ASN A 43 -27.08 -25.23 -5.87
N ILE A 44 -26.27 -24.35 -6.45
CA ILE A 44 -26.52 -23.73 -7.76
C ILE A 44 -25.34 -23.97 -8.69
N LYS A 45 -25.63 -24.07 -10.00
CA LYS A 45 -24.61 -24.01 -11.06
C LYS A 45 -24.74 -22.69 -11.79
N VAL A 46 -23.66 -21.94 -11.84
CA VAL A 46 -23.65 -20.58 -12.38
C VAL A 46 -22.75 -20.43 -13.60
N GLU A 47 -23.15 -19.54 -14.51
CA GLU A 47 -22.32 -19.08 -15.62
C GLU A 47 -21.29 -18.05 -15.11
N GLU A 48 -20.05 -18.19 -15.59
CA GLU A 48 -18.90 -17.39 -15.16
C GLU A 48 -19.11 -15.92 -15.56
N GLY A 49 -19.13 -15.01 -14.57
CA GLY A 49 -19.26 -13.56 -14.78
C GLY A 49 -20.69 -13.02 -14.97
N ALA A 50 -21.73 -13.85 -14.90
CA ALA A 50 -23.13 -13.46 -15.12
C ALA A 50 -24.05 -13.63 -13.89
N PHE A 51 -23.50 -14.06 -12.74
CA PHE A 51 -24.25 -14.37 -11.53
C PHE A 51 -23.90 -13.40 -10.39
N ASP A 52 -24.93 -12.85 -9.75
CA ASP A 52 -24.84 -11.96 -8.59
C ASP A 52 -25.29 -12.69 -7.30
N PRO A 53 -24.38 -12.96 -6.35
CA PRO A 53 -24.70 -13.61 -5.08
C PRO A 53 -25.60 -12.77 -4.15
N GLU A 54 -25.50 -11.44 -4.18
CA GLU A 54 -26.27 -10.56 -3.29
C GLU A 54 -27.73 -10.47 -3.74
N GLU A 55 -27.96 -10.47 -5.06
CA GLU A 55 -29.33 -10.53 -5.58
C GLU A 55 -29.97 -11.90 -5.28
N LEU A 56 -29.21 -13.00 -5.26
CA LEU A 56 -29.71 -14.29 -4.80
C LEU A 56 -30.11 -14.26 -3.32
N GLU A 57 -29.29 -13.67 -2.45
CA GLU A 57 -29.59 -13.46 -1.03
C GLU A 57 -30.89 -12.68 -0.87
N ARG A 58 -31.00 -11.51 -1.52
CA ARG A 58 -32.19 -10.65 -1.45
C ARG A 58 -33.46 -11.37 -1.89
N GLN A 59 -33.41 -12.15 -2.98
CA GLN A 59 -34.56 -12.89 -3.49
C GLN A 59 -34.97 -14.04 -2.57
N ILE A 60 -34.02 -14.72 -1.95
CA ILE A 60 -34.30 -15.78 -0.98
C ILE A 60 -34.86 -15.18 0.31
N ASP A 61 -34.27 -14.10 0.82
CA ASP A 61 -34.75 -13.34 1.98
C ASP A 61 -36.18 -12.81 1.77
N ALA A 62 -36.50 -12.33 0.57
CA ALA A 62 -37.86 -11.91 0.19
C ALA A 62 -38.88 -13.05 0.23
N THR A 63 -38.45 -14.32 0.13
CA THR A 63 -39.34 -15.49 0.29
C THR A 63 -39.53 -15.93 1.75
N GLY A 64 -38.91 -15.23 2.71
CA GLY A 64 -39.04 -15.50 4.14
C GLY A 64 -38.06 -16.54 4.68
N TYR A 65 -37.02 -16.89 3.91
CA TYR A 65 -35.91 -17.77 4.32
C TYR A 65 -34.62 -16.96 4.32
N LYS A 66 -33.67 -17.26 5.20
CA LYS A 66 -32.44 -16.47 5.27
C LYS A 66 -31.28 -17.19 4.61
N MET A 67 -30.69 -16.61 3.56
CA MET A 67 -29.45 -17.16 3.00
C MET A 67 -28.25 -16.72 3.85
N VAL A 68 -27.42 -17.66 4.30
CA VAL A 68 -26.22 -17.32 5.09
C VAL A 68 -25.04 -17.15 4.14
N MET A 69 -24.62 -15.90 3.94
CA MET A 69 -23.42 -15.62 3.17
C MET A 69 -22.17 -16.16 3.89
N PRO A 70 -21.18 -16.70 3.14
CA PRO A 70 -19.92 -17.11 3.71
C PRO A 70 -19.23 -15.89 4.36
N GLN A 71 -19.16 -15.86 5.69
CA GLN A 71 -18.42 -14.84 6.42
C GLN A 71 -16.93 -15.12 6.24
N TYR A 72 -16.27 -14.38 5.37
CA TYR A 72 -14.83 -14.46 5.22
C TYR A 72 -14.14 -13.69 6.35
N VAL A 73 -13.19 -14.34 7.01
CA VAL A 73 -12.34 -13.72 8.04
C VAL A 73 -10.92 -13.59 7.52
N THR A 74 -10.29 -12.47 7.82
CA THR A 74 -8.87 -12.24 7.51
C THR A 74 -8.02 -12.57 8.72
N LYS A 75 -7.00 -13.39 8.54
CA LYS A 75 -6.04 -13.76 9.59
C LYS A 75 -4.61 -13.67 9.09
N THR A 76 -3.73 -13.24 9.98
CA THR A 76 -2.29 -13.07 9.69
C THR A 76 -1.48 -14.17 10.37
N PHE A 77 -0.48 -14.66 9.66
CA PHE A 77 0.44 -15.71 10.09
C PHE A 77 1.89 -15.23 9.91
N ASP A 78 2.73 -15.51 10.89
CA ASP A 78 4.18 -15.41 10.73
C ASP A 78 4.70 -16.69 10.06
N VAL A 79 5.45 -16.56 8.98
CA VAL A 79 5.89 -17.69 8.14
C VAL A 79 7.41 -17.83 8.17
N GLU A 80 7.89 -18.84 8.89
CA GLU A 80 9.32 -19.16 8.98
C GLU A 80 9.82 -19.94 7.74
N GLY A 81 11.06 -19.62 7.33
CA GLY A 81 11.80 -20.35 6.30
C GLY A 81 11.67 -19.78 4.88
N MET A 82 10.95 -18.68 4.70
CA MET A 82 10.92 -17.96 3.43
C MET A 82 12.21 -17.16 3.24
N THR A 83 12.94 -17.43 2.15
CA THR A 83 14.27 -16.84 1.92
C THR A 83 14.45 -16.22 0.54
N CYS A 84 13.46 -16.34 -0.35
CA CYS A 84 13.47 -15.79 -1.69
C CYS A 84 12.05 -15.71 -2.28
N ALA A 85 11.90 -15.06 -3.44
CA ALA A 85 10.63 -14.87 -4.13
C ALA A 85 9.91 -16.19 -4.47
N SER A 86 10.64 -17.23 -4.86
CA SER A 86 10.02 -18.54 -5.12
C SER A 86 9.42 -19.16 -3.86
N CYS A 87 9.98 -18.88 -2.67
CA CYS A 87 9.41 -19.35 -1.41
C CYS A 87 8.06 -18.69 -1.14
N SER A 88 7.99 -17.35 -1.21
CA SER A 88 6.73 -16.63 -0.97
C SER A 88 5.67 -17.00 -2.00
N SER A 89 6.04 -17.12 -3.29
CA SER A 89 5.12 -17.59 -4.33
C SER A 89 4.60 -19.02 -4.09
N THR A 90 5.44 -19.91 -3.55
CA THR A 90 5.04 -21.29 -3.23
C THR A 90 4.06 -21.33 -2.06
N VAL A 91 4.34 -20.58 -0.99
CA VAL A 91 3.44 -20.47 0.18
C VAL A 91 2.09 -19.89 -0.25
N GLU A 92 2.11 -18.80 -1.00
CA GLU A 92 0.89 -18.12 -1.49
C GLU A 92 0.05 -19.05 -2.37
N LYS A 93 0.65 -19.72 -3.34
CA LYS A 93 -0.05 -20.70 -4.20
C LYS A 93 -0.56 -21.91 -3.44
N THR A 94 0.11 -22.30 -2.35
CA THR A 94 -0.31 -23.42 -1.52
C THR A 94 -1.56 -23.03 -0.71
N ALA A 95 -1.55 -21.85 -0.09
CA ALA A 95 -2.69 -21.32 0.64
C ALA A 95 -3.87 -21.03 -0.31
N ALA A 96 -3.64 -20.36 -1.43
CA ALA A 96 -4.67 -19.99 -2.41
C ALA A 96 -5.41 -21.19 -3.04
N LYS A 97 -4.83 -22.40 -3.01
CA LYS A 97 -5.46 -23.63 -3.52
C LYS A 97 -6.39 -24.31 -2.51
N LEU A 98 -6.44 -23.83 -1.26
CA LEU A 98 -7.28 -24.42 -0.23
C LEU A 98 -8.75 -24.10 -0.49
N ASN A 99 -9.61 -25.11 -0.37
CA ASN A 99 -11.06 -24.92 -0.53
C ASN A 99 -11.58 -24.08 0.65
N GLY A 100 -12.27 -22.98 0.35
CA GLY A 100 -12.68 -21.97 1.32
C GLY A 100 -11.71 -20.78 1.46
N MET A 101 -10.63 -20.71 0.68
CA MET A 101 -9.76 -19.54 0.61
C MET A 101 -10.26 -18.54 -0.43
N GLU A 102 -10.46 -17.28 -0.04
CA GLU A 102 -10.80 -16.18 -0.95
C GLU A 102 -9.54 -15.51 -1.49
N LYS A 103 -8.62 -15.15 -0.57
CA LYS A 103 -7.40 -14.42 -0.88
C LYS A 103 -6.27 -14.91 0.00
N ALA A 104 -5.09 -15.05 -0.57
CA ALA A 104 -3.84 -15.28 0.16
C ALA A 104 -2.78 -14.32 -0.37
N SER A 105 -2.10 -13.62 0.52
CA SER A 105 -1.00 -12.71 0.19
C SER A 105 0.18 -12.98 1.12
N VAL A 106 1.38 -13.04 0.56
CA VAL A 106 2.62 -13.28 1.33
C VAL A 106 3.58 -12.12 1.15
N ASN A 107 3.97 -11.50 2.26
CA ASN A 107 5.03 -10.49 2.27
C ASN A 107 6.37 -11.12 2.69
N LEU A 108 7.31 -11.18 1.75
CA LEU A 108 8.65 -11.70 2.02
C LEU A 108 9.50 -10.77 2.91
N ALA A 109 9.27 -9.46 2.87
CA ALA A 109 10.05 -8.49 3.64
C ALA A 109 9.72 -8.54 5.13
N SER A 110 8.45 -8.76 5.47
CA SER A 110 7.98 -8.93 6.86
C SER A 110 7.86 -10.39 7.31
N GLU A 111 8.13 -11.35 6.42
CA GLU A 111 7.94 -12.80 6.67
C GLU A 111 6.49 -13.17 7.08
N LYS A 112 5.49 -12.38 6.68
CA LYS A 112 4.07 -12.58 7.04
C LYS A 112 3.25 -13.09 5.87
N MET A 113 2.20 -13.84 6.19
CA MET A 113 1.14 -14.26 5.27
C MET A 113 -0.22 -13.79 5.80
N SER A 114 -0.97 -13.06 5.00
CA SER A 114 -2.35 -12.68 5.29
C SER A 114 -3.29 -13.49 4.41
N VAL A 115 -4.30 -14.10 5.01
CA VAL A 115 -5.28 -14.95 4.32
C VAL A 115 -6.70 -14.55 4.69
N THR A 116 -7.56 -14.47 3.70
CA THR A 116 -9.00 -14.25 3.83
C THR A 116 -9.69 -15.57 3.49
N TYR A 117 -10.42 -16.16 4.44
CA TYR A 117 -10.98 -17.50 4.31
C TYR A 117 -12.32 -17.66 5.00
N ASN A 118 -13.09 -18.63 4.54
CA ASN A 118 -14.35 -19.03 5.14
C ASN A 118 -14.06 -20.00 6.32
N PRO A 119 -14.28 -19.58 7.57
CA PRO A 119 -13.97 -20.38 8.75
C PRO A 119 -14.90 -21.58 8.93
N LEU A 120 -16.01 -21.66 8.18
CA LEU A 120 -16.91 -22.82 8.18
C LEU A 120 -16.38 -23.98 7.33
N VAL A 121 -15.45 -23.71 6.41
CA VAL A 121 -14.92 -24.70 5.45
C VAL A 121 -13.44 -24.99 5.71
N LEU A 122 -12.68 -23.99 6.16
CA LEU A 122 -11.24 -24.05 6.31
C LEU A 122 -10.82 -23.57 7.71
N SER A 123 -10.06 -24.37 8.46
CA SER A 123 -9.56 -23.95 9.78
C SER A 123 -8.16 -23.34 9.71
N VAL A 124 -7.80 -22.54 10.73
CA VAL A 124 -6.44 -22.00 10.92
C VAL A 124 -5.39 -23.13 10.88
N ARG A 125 -5.72 -24.28 11.47
CA ARG A 125 -4.83 -25.44 11.52
C ARG A 125 -4.62 -26.04 10.12
N ASP A 126 -5.67 -26.15 9.31
CA ASP A 126 -5.56 -26.66 7.95
C ASP A 126 -4.64 -25.78 7.10
N ILE A 127 -4.73 -24.46 7.28
CA ILE A 127 -3.87 -23.48 6.62
C ILE A 127 -2.41 -23.67 7.06
N SER A 128 -2.16 -23.75 8.38
CA SER A 128 -0.82 -24.01 8.92
C SER A 128 -0.23 -25.35 8.48
N ASP A 129 -1.05 -26.41 8.43
CA ASP A 129 -0.65 -27.75 8.01
C ASP A 129 -0.34 -27.81 6.51
N ALA A 130 -1.12 -27.12 5.67
CA ALA A 130 -0.88 -27.01 4.23
C ALA A 130 0.45 -26.29 3.94
N VAL A 131 0.69 -25.16 4.60
CA VAL A 131 1.96 -24.42 4.49
C VAL A 131 3.12 -25.27 5.01
N SER A 132 2.93 -25.99 6.11
CA SER A 132 3.94 -26.92 6.65
C SER A 132 4.25 -28.06 5.70
N GLY A 133 3.23 -28.59 5.03
CA GLY A 133 3.32 -29.62 4.01
C GLY A 133 4.13 -29.20 2.78
N SER A 134 4.15 -27.91 2.46
CA SER A 134 4.94 -27.34 1.35
C SER A 134 6.41 -27.08 1.68
N GLY A 135 6.81 -27.15 2.96
CA GLY A 135 8.20 -27.00 3.37
C GLY A 135 8.48 -25.90 4.37
N TYR A 136 7.50 -25.04 4.67
CA TYR A 136 7.63 -23.87 5.53
C TYR A 136 7.00 -24.12 6.90
N LYS A 137 6.83 -23.10 7.75
CA LYS A 137 6.10 -23.18 9.01
C LYS A 137 5.30 -21.90 9.19
N ALA A 138 3.98 -22.01 9.34
CA ALA A 138 3.09 -20.86 9.53
C ALA A 138 2.51 -20.87 10.95
N ILE A 139 2.79 -19.80 11.69
CA ILE A 139 2.35 -19.58 13.07
C ILE A 139 1.25 -18.51 13.04
N PRO A 140 0.01 -18.80 13.47
CA PRO A 140 -1.04 -17.80 13.53
C PRO A 140 -0.70 -16.74 14.59
N GLN A 141 -0.90 -15.46 14.27
CA GLN A 141 -0.86 -14.40 15.27
C GLN A 141 -2.12 -14.48 16.15
N GLU A 142 -1.96 -14.32 17.46
CA GLU A 142 -3.09 -14.20 18.39
C GLU A 142 -3.72 -12.81 18.24
N GLU A 143 -5.05 -12.72 18.39
CA GLU A 143 -5.82 -11.49 18.17
C GLU A 143 -5.77 -10.50 19.35
N GLU A 144 -4.88 -10.70 20.31
CA GLU A 144 -4.73 -9.79 21.45
C GLU A 144 -3.53 -8.85 21.26
N GLN A 145 -3.88 -7.57 21.16
CA GLN A 145 -3.02 -6.40 21.16
C GLN A 145 -2.13 -6.25 19.91
N VAL A 146 -2.49 -5.27 19.07
CA VAL A 146 -1.48 -4.50 18.35
C VAL A 146 -0.63 -3.83 19.45
N GLU A 147 0.35 -4.55 19.98
CA GLU A 147 1.36 -3.90 20.81
C GLU A 147 1.98 -2.81 19.93
N MET A 148 2.05 -1.60 20.46
CA MET A 148 2.82 -0.49 19.88
C MET A 148 4.34 -0.74 19.94
N THR A 149 4.76 -1.99 20.17
CA THR A 149 6.11 -2.44 19.94
C THR A 149 6.25 -2.63 18.44
N GLY A 150 7.18 -1.89 17.82
CA GLY A 150 7.48 -2.07 16.40
C GLY A 150 7.80 -3.54 16.10
N PRO A 151 7.78 -3.97 14.83
CA PRO A 151 8.06 -5.35 14.46
C PRO A 151 9.31 -5.86 15.19
N ASP A 152 9.11 -6.79 16.13
CA ASP A 152 9.98 -7.12 17.25
C ASP A 152 11.47 -6.82 16.95
N GLU A 153 11.91 -5.60 17.25
CA GLU A 153 13.27 -5.12 16.92
C GLU A 153 14.32 -6.05 17.53
N ALA A 154 14.00 -6.63 18.70
CA ALA A 154 14.80 -7.64 19.36
C ALA A 154 14.99 -8.89 18.47
N GLU A 155 13.94 -9.34 17.78
CA GLU A 155 14.00 -10.49 16.89
C GLU A 155 14.80 -10.17 15.61
N LYS A 156 14.60 -8.99 15.00
CA LYS A 156 15.37 -8.54 13.81
C LYS A 156 16.86 -8.33 14.12
N LEU A 157 17.18 -7.67 15.23
CA LEU A 157 18.56 -7.51 15.71
C LEU A 157 19.20 -8.88 16.00
N SER A 158 18.43 -9.83 16.53
CA SER A 158 18.93 -11.20 16.76
C SER A 158 19.29 -11.93 15.46
N LYS A 159 18.49 -11.78 14.39
CA LYS A 159 18.74 -12.39 13.07
C LYS A 159 19.95 -11.76 12.38
N GLU A 160 20.08 -10.43 12.38
CA GLU A 160 21.27 -9.75 11.84
C GLU A 160 22.54 -10.22 12.54
N GLU A 161 22.55 -10.20 13.88
CA GLU A 161 23.70 -10.64 14.66
C GLU A 161 24.05 -12.11 14.42
N MET A 162 23.05 -12.97 14.30
CA MET A 162 23.23 -14.38 13.97
C MET A 162 23.95 -14.53 12.61
N TYR A 163 23.46 -13.89 11.54
CA TYR A 163 24.11 -13.98 10.22
C TYR A 163 25.48 -13.31 10.19
N LYS A 164 25.69 -12.24 10.97
CA LYS A 164 27.01 -11.61 11.15
C LYS A 164 28.00 -12.59 11.77
N LYS A 165 27.63 -13.25 12.88
CA LYS A 165 28.47 -14.27 13.53
C LYS A 165 28.77 -15.43 12.59
N ARG A 166 27.77 -15.95 11.86
CA ARG A 166 27.94 -17.01 10.86
C ARG A 166 28.86 -16.58 9.70
N THR A 167 28.74 -15.34 9.24
CA THR A 167 29.60 -14.78 8.17
C THR A 167 31.04 -14.68 8.63
N ILE A 168 31.29 -14.15 9.83
CA ILE A 168 32.63 -14.05 10.41
C ILE A 168 33.24 -15.45 10.58
N LEU A 169 32.49 -16.40 11.13
CA LEU A 169 32.95 -17.77 11.31
C LEU A 169 33.25 -18.43 9.96
N SER A 170 32.33 -18.31 8.99
CA SER A 170 32.52 -18.86 7.64
C SER A 170 33.75 -18.26 6.96
N ALA A 171 33.97 -16.95 7.06
CA ALA A 171 35.13 -16.26 6.52
C ALA A 171 36.43 -16.72 7.21
N ALA A 172 36.43 -16.88 8.53
CA ALA A 172 37.59 -17.31 9.31
C ALA A 172 38.13 -18.69 8.87
N PHE A 173 37.26 -19.58 8.41
CA PHE A 173 37.65 -20.91 7.89
C PHE A 173 37.84 -20.94 6.36
N THR A 174 37.03 -20.18 5.62
CA THR A 174 37.08 -20.15 4.15
C THR A 174 38.32 -19.41 3.63
N ILE A 175 38.77 -18.34 4.29
CA ILE A 175 39.95 -17.58 3.86
C ILE A 175 41.23 -18.44 3.92
N PRO A 176 41.55 -19.12 5.05
CA PRO A 176 42.67 -20.06 5.08
C PRO A 176 42.54 -21.19 4.07
N LEU A 177 41.33 -21.74 3.89
CA LEU A 177 41.06 -22.78 2.90
C LEU A 177 41.36 -22.31 1.47
N LEU A 178 40.98 -21.08 1.12
CA LEU A 178 41.31 -20.49 -0.17
C LEU A 178 42.81 -20.30 -0.36
N ILE A 179 43.53 -19.86 0.67
CA ILE A 179 44.98 -19.71 0.62
C ILE A 179 45.65 -21.07 0.38
N ILE A 180 45.16 -22.13 1.03
CA ILE A 180 45.72 -23.48 0.89
C ILE A 180 45.37 -24.12 -0.46
N SER A 181 44.12 -24.01 -0.91
CA SER A 181 43.65 -24.61 -2.16
C SER A 181 44.15 -23.85 -3.39
N MET A 182 44.11 -22.51 -3.36
CA MET A 182 44.45 -21.66 -4.51
C MET A 182 45.82 -21.01 -4.45
N GLY A 183 46.48 -20.95 -3.29
CA GLY A 183 47.82 -20.37 -3.14
C GLY A 183 48.87 -20.98 -4.09
N PRO A 184 48.96 -22.32 -4.22
CA PRO A 184 49.89 -22.95 -5.14
C PRO A 184 49.71 -22.53 -6.60
N MET A 185 48.47 -22.22 -7.02
CA MET A 185 48.18 -21.75 -8.39
C MET A 185 48.73 -20.35 -8.67
N VAL A 186 49.01 -19.56 -7.63
CA VAL A 186 49.57 -18.19 -7.74
C VAL A 186 51.06 -18.16 -7.34
N GLY A 187 51.69 -19.32 -7.18
CA GLY A 187 53.11 -19.45 -6.85
C GLY A 187 53.45 -19.30 -5.36
N LEU A 188 52.47 -19.42 -4.46
CA LEU A 188 52.74 -19.50 -3.01
C LEU A 188 53.22 -20.91 -2.65
N GLU A 189 54.42 -21.01 -2.10
CA GLU A 189 54.96 -22.26 -1.57
C GLU A 189 54.30 -22.60 -0.24
N LEU A 190 53.68 -23.78 -0.17
CA LEU A 190 53.11 -24.30 1.06
C LEU A 190 54.18 -24.99 1.91
N PRO A 191 54.10 -24.91 3.25
CA PRO A 191 54.95 -25.71 4.13
C PRO A 191 54.89 -27.20 3.78
N SER A 192 56.02 -27.90 3.84
CA SER A 192 56.16 -29.32 3.45
C SER A 192 55.12 -30.25 4.08
N VAL A 193 54.65 -29.93 5.29
CA VAL A 193 53.64 -30.71 6.04
C VAL A 193 52.26 -30.71 5.37
N ILE A 194 51.92 -29.64 4.65
CA ILE A 194 50.60 -29.42 4.01
C ILE A 194 50.69 -29.25 2.49
N ASP A 195 51.89 -29.47 1.95
CA ASP A 195 52.15 -29.37 0.53
C ASP A 195 51.47 -30.51 -0.24
N HIS A 196 50.79 -30.14 -1.33
CA HIS A 196 50.01 -31.01 -2.18
C HIS A 196 50.84 -32.10 -2.90
N MET A 197 52.14 -31.88 -3.13
CA MET A 197 53.03 -32.86 -3.76
C MET A 197 53.77 -33.72 -2.73
N GLN A 198 54.18 -33.14 -1.59
CA GLN A 198 54.96 -33.84 -0.57
C GLN A 198 54.10 -34.63 0.42
N ASN A 199 52.94 -34.09 0.81
CA ASN A 199 52.02 -34.70 1.79
C ASN A 199 50.55 -34.54 1.35
N PRO A 200 50.13 -35.21 0.24
CA PRO A 200 48.79 -35.06 -0.33
C PRO A 200 47.66 -35.44 0.64
N GLY A 201 47.90 -36.41 1.53
CA GLY A 201 46.93 -36.80 2.57
C GLY A 201 46.67 -35.71 3.61
N ASN A 202 47.73 -35.06 4.11
CA ASN A 202 47.59 -33.94 5.05
C ASN A 202 46.94 -32.73 4.39
N HIS A 203 47.30 -32.47 3.13
CA HIS A 203 46.68 -31.42 2.33
C HIS A 203 45.15 -31.62 2.23
N ALA A 204 44.72 -32.83 1.88
CA ALA A 204 43.29 -33.17 1.76
C ALA A 204 42.55 -33.12 3.11
N LEU A 205 43.15 -33.65 4.19
CA LEU A 205 42.56 -33.64 5.53
C LEU A 205 42.42 -32.22 6.10
N LEU A 206 43.40 -31.35 5.85
CA LEU A 206 43.34 -29.96 6.29
C LEU A 206 42.24 -29.19 5.56
N GLN A 207 42.09 -29.36 4.24
CA GLN A 207 40.99 -28.76 3.50
C GLN A 207 39.62 -29.24 4.00
N LEU A 208 39.48 -30.54 4.26
CA LEU A 208 38.26 -31.11 4.85
C LEU A 208 37.98 -30.50 6.24
N ALA A 209 38.99 -30.43 7.10
CA ALA A 209 38.86 -29.88 8.46
C ALA A 209 38.43 -28.40 8.45
N LEU A 210 38.92 -27.60 7.51
CA LEU A 210 38.52 -26.20 7.34
C LEU A 210 37.12 -26.06 6.74
N THR A 211 36.68 -27.02 5.92
CA THR A 211 35.37 -26.98 5.26
C THR A 211 34.23 -27.38 6.18
N LEU A 212 34.46 -28.32 7.11
CA LEU A 212 33.43 -28.84 8.01
C LEU A 212 32.72 -27.76 8.85
N PRO A 213 33.41 -26.80 9.51
CA PRO A 213 32.75 -25.70 10.22
C PRO A 213 31.84 -24.86 9.32
N VAL A 214 32.27 -24.60 8.08
CA VAL A 214 31.49 -23.80 7.11
C VAL A 214 30.21 -24.56 6.70
N VAL A 215 30.34 -25.84 6.37
CA VAL A 215 29.19 -26.72 6.07
C VAL A 215 28.23 -26.81 7.25
N TRP A 216 28.75 -26.89 8.48
CA TRP A 216 27.94 -26.92 9.69
C TRP A 216 27.16 -25.62 9.90
N THR A 217 27.80 -24.45 9.71
CA THR A 217 27.07 -23.16 9.76
C THR A 217 25.99 -23.05 8.68
N GLY A 218 26.19 -23.74 7.55
CA GLY A 218 25.26 -23.81 6.43
C GLY A 218 24.20 -24.91 6.53
N LYS A 219 24.12 -25.68 7.63
CA LYS A 219 23.20 -26.82 7.78
C LYS A 219 21.75 -26.50 7.39
N THR A 220 21.28 -25.31 7.76
CA THR A 220 19.92 -24.85 7.46
C THR A 220 19.65 -24.74 5.97
N TYR A 221 20.65 -24.39 5.15
CA TYR A 221 20.51 -24.31 3.70
C TYR A 221 20.31 -25.71 3.08
N PHE A 222 21.00 -26.73 3.60
CA PHE A 222 20.83 -28.11 3.17
C PHE A 222 19.45 -28.65 3.57
N GLU A 223 19.04 -28.46 4.83
CA GLU A 223 17.73 -28.91 5.32
C GLU A 223 16.59 -28.33 4.49
N GLN A 224 16.58 -27.02 4.28
CA GLN A 224 15.55 -26.36 3.48
C GLN A 224 15.66 -26.69 1.99
N GLY A 225 16.88 -26.75 1.45
CA GLY A 225 17.13 -26.99 0.03
C GLY A 225 16.67 -28.38 -0.42
N PHE A 226 17.01 -29.42 0.34
CA PHE A 226 16.57 -30.79 0.03
C PHE A 226 15.07 -31.00 0.33
N LYS A 227 14.54 -30.38 1.39
CA LYS A 227 13.09 -30.42 1.69
C LYS A 227 12.28 -29.87 0.51
N THR A 228 12.62 -28.67 0.03
CA THR A 228 11.89 -27.99 -1.06
C THR A 228 12.08 -28.68 -2.41
N LEU A 229 13.27 -29.21 -2.69
CA LEU A 229 13.53 -30.03 -3.87
C LEU A 229 12.66 -31.31 -3.88
N SER A 230 12.60 -32.04 -2.77
CA SER A 230 11.79 -33.27 -2.67
C SER A 230 10.28 -33.01 -2.79
N LYS A 231 9.84 -31.79 -2.44
CA LYS A 231 8.46 -31.33 -2.58
C LYS A 231 8.12 -30.81 -3.98
N GLY A 232 9.04 -30.85 -4.94
CA GLY A 232 8.80 -30.46 -6.33
C GLY A 232 8.80 -28.95 -6.59
N HIS A 233 9.27 -28.15 -5.63
CA HIS A 233 9.32 -26.68 -5.72
C HIS A 233 10.74 -26.21 -5.43
N PRO A 234 11.73 -26.52 -6.31
CA PRO A 234 13.12 -26.15 -6.09
C PRO A 234 13.27 -24.62 -6.00
N ASN A 235 14.10 -24.18 -5.07
CA ASN A 235 14.38 -22.77 -4.85
C ASN A 235 15.89 -22.52 -4.75
N MET A 236 16.27 -21.30 -4.37
CA MET A 236 17.67 -20.91 -4.16
C MET A 236 18.45 -21.88 -3.26
N ASN A 237 17.86 -22.31 -2.14
CA ASN A 237 18.51 -23.25 -1.22
C ASN A 237 18.68 -24.62 -1.87
N SER A 238 17.78 -25.04 -2.76
CA SER A 238 17.95 -26.28 -3.53
C SER A 238 19.16 -26.21 -4.46
N LEU A 239 19.36 -25.10 -5.18
CA LEU A 239 20.51 -24.91 -6.07
C LEU A 239 21.83 -24.94 -5.30
N ILE A 240 21.89 -24.22 -4.17
CA ILE A 240 23.06 -24.18 -3.29
C ILE A 240 23.34 -25.55 -2.69
N ALA A 241 22.31 -26.21 -2.15
CA ALA A 241 22.44 -27.53 -1.55
C ALA A 241 22.97 -28.56 -2.57
N LEU A 242 22.44 -28.56 -3.80
CA LEU A 242 22.90 -29.46 -4.86
C LEU A 242 24.35 -29.16 -5.27
N GLY A 243 24.68 -27.89 -5.56
CA GLY A 243 26.02 -27.50 -6.03
C GLY A 243 27.11 -27.76 -4.99
N THR A 244 26.87 -27.36 -3.74
CA THR A 244 27.83 -27.54 -2.64
C THR A 244 27.93 -29.00 -2.20
N SER A 245 26.83 -29.75 -2.20
CA SER A 245 26.88 -31.19 -1.89
C SER A 245 27.65 -31.97 -2.97
N ALA A 246 27.46 -31.63 -4.25
CA ALA A 246 28.18 -32.28 -5.34
C ALA A 246 29.70 -32.04 -5.23
N ALA A 247 30.13 -30.80 -5.00
CA ALA A 247 31.54 -30.47 -4.77
C ALA A 247 32.10 -31.15 -3.50
N PHE A 248 31.35 -31.16 -2.41
CA PHE A 248 31.78 -31.75 -1.14
C PHE A 248 31.90 -33.29 -1.23
N ILE A 249 30.89 -33.98 -1.76
CA ILE A 249 30.89 -35.45 -1.90
C ILE A 249 32.02 -35.90 -2.82
N TYR A 250 32.23 -35.21 -3.94
CA TYR A 250 33.33 -35.49 -4.84
C TYR A 250 34.69 -35.32 -4.12
N SER A 251 34.88 -34.23 -3.39
CA SER A 251 36.13 -33.95 -2.65
C SER A 251 36.37 -34.97 -1.54
N LEU A 252 35.31 -35.46 -0.90
CA LEU A 252 35.38 -36.53 0.10
C LEU A 252 35.83 -37.86 -0.53
N ALA A 253 35.28 -38.21 -1.69
CA ALA A 253 35.69 -39.40 -2.44
C ALA A 253 37.16 -39.29 -2.93
N ALA A 254 37.57 -38.11 -3.41
CA ALA A 254 38.95 -37.85 -3.80
C ALA A 254 39.90 -37.95 -2.58
N THR A 255 39.49 -37.42 -1.42
CA THR A 255 40.25 -37.52 -0.16
C THR A 255 40.42 -38.98 0.26
N TYR A 256 39.35 -39.79 0.16
CA TYR A 256 39.43 -41.23 0.42
C TYR A 256 40.41 -41.93 -0.54
N ALA A 257 40.35 -41.61 -1.83
CA ALA A 257 41.26 -42.18 -2.83
C ALA A 257 42.72 -41.76 -2.61
N ILE A 258 42.99 -40.53 -2.17
CA ILE A 258 44.33 -40.07 -1.80
C ILE A 258 44.87 -40.87 -0.60
N LEU A 259 44.07 -41.04 0.44
CA LEU A 259 44.50 -41.67 1.70
C LEU A 259 44.68 -43.20 1.59
N PHE A 260 43.84 -43.87 0.81
CA PHE A 260 43.82 -45.34 0.77
C PHE A 260 44.34 -45.93 -0.55
N ASN A 261 44.24 -45.20 -1.66
CA ASN A 261 44.65 -45.68 -2.99
C ASN A 261 45.87 -44.93 -3.56
N ASN A 262 46.48 -44.01 -2.79
CA ASN A 262 47.59 -43.14 -3.23
C ASN A 262 47.30 -42.46 -4.58
N ALA A 263 46.04 -42.08 -4.82
CA ALA A 263 45.65 -41.42 -6.05
C ALA A 263 46.18 -39.98 -6.09
N ASP A 264 46.73 -39.57 -7.24
CA ASP A 264 47.22 -38.20 -7.47
C ASP A 264 46.05 -37.24 -7.77
N LEU A 265 45.23 -36.99 -6.75
CA LEU A 265 44.03 -36.14 -6.84
C LEU A 265 44.14 -34.89 -5.94
N ALA A 266 45.31 -34.63 -5.35
CA ALA A 266 45.48 -33.56 -4.36
C ALA A 266 45.21 -32.15 -4.92
N MET A 267 45.45 -31.93 -6.22
CA MET A 267 45.10 -30.69 -6.93
C MET A 267 43.67 -30.66 -7.48
N MET A 268 42.92 -31.77 -7.34
CA MET A 268 41.55 -31.90 -7.82
C MET A 268 40.58 -32.04 -6.65
N LEU A 269 40.77 -31.24 -5.60
CA LEU A 269 39.83 -31.09 -4.49
C LEU A 269 39.00 -29.81 -4.73
N TYR A 270 37.72 -29.86 -4.38
CA TYR A 270 36.75 -28.76 -4.55
C TYR A 270 36.10 -28.39 -3.22
N TYR A 271 36.84 -28.58 -2.12
CA TYR A 271 36.40 -28.19 -0.79
C TYR A 271 36.22 -26.68 -0.69
N GLU A 272 37.13 -25.91 -1.31
CA GLU A 272 37.04 -24.45 -1.39
C GLU A 272 35.77 -24.01 -2.14
N THR A 273 35.39 -24.68 -3.23
CA THR A 273 34.16 -24.37 -3.95
C THR A 273 32.94 -24.45 -3.02
N SER A 274 32.83 -25.51 -2.22
CA SER A 274 31.72 -25.68 -1.27
C SER A 274 31.72 -24.59 -0.19
N ALA A 275 32.89 -24.34 0.43
CA ALA A 275 33.02 -23.36 1.51
C ALA A 275 32.78 -21.93 1.02
N VAL A 276 33.33 -21.55 -0.13
CA VAL A 276 33.20 -20.21 -0.71
C VAL A 276 31.75 -19.90 -1.08
N ILE A 277 31.04 -20.83 -1.71
CA ILE A 277 29.62 -20.64 -2.03
C ILE A 277 28.81 -20.40 -0.75
N LEU A 278 29.01 -21.23 0.28
CA LEU A 278 28.30 -21.10 1.56
C LEU A 278 28.65 -19.80 2.29
N ALA A 279 29.93 -19.39 2.27
CA ALA A 279 30.40 -18.16 2.90
C ALA A 279 29.82 -16.91 2.21
N PHE A 280 29.89 -16.82 0.88
CA PHE A 280 29.31 -15.69 0.13
C PHE A 280 27.79 -15.67 0.20
N HIS A 281 27.14 -16.83 0.22
CA HIS A 281 25.70 -16.89 0.43
C HIS A 281 25.30 -16.35 1.81
N THR A 282 26.03 -16.75 2.85
CA THR A 282 25.81 -16.27 4.23
C THR A 282 26.11 -14.77 4.35
N LEU A 283 27.16 -14.28 3.69
CA LEU A 283 27.43 -12.85 3.58
C LEU A 283 26.28 -12.11 2.88
N GLY A 284 25.76 -12.67 1.79
CA GLY A 284 24.58 -12.12 1.10
C GLY A 284 23.37 -12.02 2.02
N LYS A 285 23.10 -13.06 2.83
CA LYS A 285 22.04 -13.05 3.84
C LYS A 285 22.26 -12.03 4.95
N TYR A 286 23.50 -11.87 5.43
CA TYR A 286 23.84 -10.82 6.38
C TYR A 286 23.57 -9.41 5.79
N LEU A 287 24.00 -9.16 4.55
CA LEU A 287 23.77 -7.89 3.87
C LEU A 287 22.29 -7.61 3.62
N GLU A 288 21.52 -8.65 3.30
CA GLU A 288 20.06 -8.60 3.17
C GLU A 288 19.40 -8.20 4.50
N GLU A 289 19.68 -8.92 5.60
CA GLU A 289 19.05 -8.64 6.90
C GLU A 289 19.42 -7.26 7.46
N ARG A 290 20.70 -6.88 7.38
CA ARG A 290 21.16 -5.53 7.76
C ARG A 290 20.43 -4.45 6.96
N SER A 291 20.17 -4.72 5.68
CA SER A 291 19.47 -3.76 4.83
C SER A 291 17.98 -3.71 5.17
N LYS A 292 17.32 -4.84 5.43
CA LYS A 292 15.92 -4.87 5.89
C LYS A 292 15.73 -4.08 7.20
N GLY A 293 16.67 -4.21 8.14
CA GLY A 293 16.71 -3.41 9.36
C GLY A 293 16.75 -1.91 9.06
N ARG A 294 17.68 -1.47 8.18
CA ARG A 294 17.80 -0.07 7.74
C ARG A 294 16.63 0.47 6.93
N MET A 295 15.82 -0.41 6.32
CA MET A 295 14.60 -0.01 5.63
C MET A 295 13.46 0.21 6.62
N SER A 296 13.42 -0.54 7.73
CA SER A 296 12.41 -0.38 8.80
C SER A 296 12.58 0.93 9.59
N GLU A 297 13.72 1.61 9.45
CA GLU A 297 14.00 2.91 10.10
C GLU A 297 12.95 3.99 9.83
N ALA A 298 12.32 4.01 8.65
CA ALA A 298 11.33 5.03 8.33
C ALA A 298 10.06 4.89 9.18
N ILE A 299 9.58 3.65 9.36
CA ILE A 299 8.48 3.36 10.30
C ILE A 299 8.93 3.62 11.73
N GLN A 300 10.13 3.17 12.11
CA GLN A 300 10.65 3.37 13.47
C GLN A 300 10.69 4.86 13.84
N LYS A 301 11.12 5.72 12.92
CA LYS A 301 11.08 7.17 13.11
C LYS A 301 9.68 7.69 13.35
N LEU A 302 8.67 7.17 12.65
CA LEU A 302 7.25 7.53 12.88
C LEU A 302 6.81 7.08 14.28
N MET A 303 7.20 5.88 14.72
CA MET A 303 6.88 5.38 16.06
C MET A 303 7.54 6.21 17.16
N ASP A 304 8.80 6.59 16.97
CA ASP A 304 9.55 7.47 17.88
C ASP A 304 8.99 8.91 17.92
N LEU A 305 8.03 9.26 17.04
CA LEU A 305 7.36 10.54 17.11
C LEU A 305 6.46 10.65 18.34
N ALA A 306 5.74 9.60 18.73
CA ALA A 306 4.88 9.64 19.91
C ALA A 306 5.67 9.44 21.21
N PRO A 307 5.40 10.22 22.28
CA PRO A 307 5.97 9.98 23.59
C PRO A 307 5.39 8.70 24.23
N LYS A 308 6.19 8.03 25.05
CA LYS A 308 5.80 6.79 25.76
C LYS A 308 4.99 7.02 27.03
N THR A 309 4.98 8.25 27.53
CA THR A 309 4.24 8.65 28.73
C THR A 309 3.36 9.87 28.42
N ALA A 310 2.28 10.00 29.18
CA ALA A 310 1.38 11.13 29.13
C ALA A 310 1.16 11.70 30.53
N ARG A 311 0.94 13.02 30.62
CA ARG A 311 0.62 13.69 31.88
C ARG A 311 -0.87 14.02 31.93
N ILE A 312 -1.62 13.20 32.66
CA ILE A 312 -3.06 13.36 32.86
C ILE A 312 -3.36 14.23 34.09
N ILE A 313 -4.51 14.90 34.07
CA ILE A 313 -5.05 15.64 35.21
C ILE A 313 -6.18 14.80 35.81
N HIS A 314 -5.92 14.17 36.95
CA HIS A 314 -6.90 13.39 37.70
C HIS A 314 -7.13 14.06 39.07
N ASP A 315 -8.38 14.33 39.45
CA ASP A 315 -8.74 15.05 40.70
C ASP A 315 -8.00 16.38 40.93
N GLY A 316 -7.63 17.08 39.85
CA GLY A 316 -6.91 18.35 39.90
C GLY A 316 -5.41 18.24 40.18
N GLN A 317 -4.87 17.02 40.24
CA GLN A 317 -3.44 16.73 40.35
C GLN A 317 -2.87 16.22 39.02
N GLU A 318 -1.60 16.50 38.76
CA GLU A 318 -0.87 15.99 37.58
C GLU A 318 -0.28 14.61 37.91
N GLU A 319 -0.64 13.60 37.12
CA GLU A 319 -0.09 12.25 37.21
C GLU A 319 0.56 11.87 35.87
N GLU A 320 1.74 11.27 35.92
CA GLU A 320 2.42 10.76 34.72
C GLU A 320 2.15 9.26 34.59
N VAL A 321 1.49 8.88 33.49
CA VAL A 321 1.04 7.52 33.21
C VAL A 321 1.67 7.01 31.91
N ALA A 322 1.71 5.69 31.75
CA ALA A 322 2.10 5.09 30.48
C ALA A 322 1.06 5.44 29.39
N ILE A 323 1.49 5.56 28.13
CA ILE A 323 0.59 5.94 27.04
C ILE A 323 -0.56 4.95 26.84
N GLU A 324 -0.33 3.69 27.19
CA GLU A 324 -1.29 2.59 27.13
C GLU A 324 -2.41 2.69 28.19
N GLU A 325 -2.18 3.46 29.25
CA GLU A 325 -3.15 3.68 30.34
C GLU A 325 -4.08 4.88 30.07
N VAL A 326 -3.78 5.68 29.04
CA VAL A 326 -4.59 6.85 28.67
C VAL A 326 -5.91 6.42 28.04
N SER A 327 -7.02 6.92 28.57
CA SER A 327 -8.36 6.63 28.10
C SER A 327 -9.01 7.83 27.38
N PRO A 328 -9.93 7.60 26.43
CA PRO A 328 -10.73 8.68 25.85
C PRO A 328 -11.48 9.44 26.96
N GLY A 329 -11.43 10.76 26.92
CA GLY A 329 -12.00 11.63 27.94
C GLY A 329 -11.01 12.16 28.99
N ASP A 330 -9.83 11.55 29.12
CA ASP A 330 -8.78 12.05 30.01
C ASP A 330 -8.32 13.45 29.59
N VAL A 331 -8.04 14.30 30.57
CA VAL A 331 -7.52 15.66 30.32
C VAL A 331 -6.00 15.62 30.45
N ILE A 332 -5.31 15.94 29.38
CA ILE A 332 -3.85 15.87 29.27
C ILE A 332 -3.27 17.28 29.27
N ARG A 333 -2.25 17.51 30.09
CA ARG A 333 -1.52 18.78 30.14
C ARG A 333 -0.21 18.69 29.37
N VAL A 334 -0.05 19.53 28.36
CA VAL A 334 1.17 19.63 27.55
C VAL A 334 1.80 21.01 27.70
N ARG A 335 3.09 21.04 28.02
CA ARG A 335 3.90 22.25 28.19
C ARG A 335 4.58 22.67 26.89
N PRO A 336 5.03 23.94 26.78
CA PRO A 336 5.85 24.39 25.65
C PRO A 336 7.04 23.46 25.40
N GLY A 337 7.24 23.04 24.15
CA GLY A 337 8.31 22.13 23.72
C GLY A 337 8.01 20.63 23.87
N GLU A 338 6.94 20.25 24.56
CA GLU A 338 6.53 18.84 24.67
C GLU A 338 5.72 18.39 23.43
N LYS A 339 5.76 17.09 23.14
CA LYS A 339 4.93 16.48 22.10
C LYS A 339 3.58 16.08 22.66
N MET A 340 2.56 16.09 21.81
CA MET A 340 1.21 15.63 22.15
C MET A 340 1.21 14.09 22.23
N PRO A 341 0.79 13.47 23.34
CA PRO A 341 0.78 12.01 23.45
C PRO A 341 -0.27 11.32 22.57
N VAL A 342 -1.49 11.87 22.51
CA VAL A 342 -2.63 11.28 21.78
C VAL A 342 -3.42 12.36 21.05
N ASP A 343 -4.45 11.96 20.29
CA ASP A 343 -5.33 12.90 19.59
C ASP A 343 -6.39 13.45 20.55
N GLY A 344 -6.79 14.71 20.37
CA GLY A 344 -7.74 15.33 21.28
C GLY A 344 -8.23 16.72 20.88
N ILE A 345 -8.96 17.38 21.78
CA ILE A 345 -9.51 18.72 21.59
C ILE A 345 -9.08 19.64 22.73
N ILE A 346 -8.57 20.83 22.42
CA ILE A 346 -8.15 21.80 23.43
C ILE A 346 -9.35 22.21 24.29
N VAL A 347 -9.24 22.02 25.61
CA VAL A 347 -10.25 22.49 26.57
C VAL A 347 -9.81 23.78 27.27
N LYS A 348 -8.50 24.05 27.31
CA LYS A 348 -7.96 25.26 27.95
C LYS A 348 -6.60 25.65 27.37
N GLY A 349 -6.45 26.93 27.05
CA GLY A 349 -5.19 27.52 26.61
C GLY A 349 -5.18 27.85 25.12
N ARG A 350 -4.06 28.40 24.66
CA ARG A 350 -3.79 28.67 23.24
C ARG A 350 -2.32 28.43 22.98
N THR A 351 -1.97 27.91 21.82
CA THR A 351 -0.58 27.67 21.44
C THR A 351 -0.42 27.70 19.93
N ALA A 352 0.83 27.60 19.47
CA ALA A 352 1.15 27.21 18.12
C ALA A 352 1.63 25.76 18.14
N VAL A 353 1.08 24.93 17.26
CA VAL A 353 1.40 23.51 17.14
C VAL A 353 2.15 23.30 15.84
N ASP A 354 3.28 22.63 15.93
CA ASP A 354 4.08 22.22 14.78
C ASP A 354 3.70 20.78 14.41
N GLU A 355 2.94 20.68 13.32
CA GLU A 355 2.46 19.44 12.74
C GLU A 355 3.35 19.00 11.55
N SER A 356 4.50 19.65 11.34
CA SER A 356 5.40 19.44 10.17
C SER A 356 5.87 18.00 9.98
N MET A 357 5.91 17.19 11.02
CA MET A 357 6.34 15.79 10.91
C MET A 357 5.26 14.87 10.33
N LEU A 358 3.98 15.29 10.37
CA LEU A 358 2.83 14.50 9.91
C LEU A 358 2.18 15.13 8.69
N THR A 359 2.00 16.45 8.74
CA THR A 359 1.47 17.20 7.61
C THR A 359 2.59 17.50 6.64
N GLY A 360 3.79 17.89 7.12
CA GLY A 360 4.89 18.40 6.28
C GLY A 360 4.84 19.90 6.02
N GLU A 361 3.90 20.62 6.63
CA GLU A 361 3.87 22.08 6.62
C GLU A 361 4.94 22.64 7.57
N SER A 362 5.83 23.49 7.06
CA SER A 362 6.97 24.00 7.84
C SER A 362 6.60 25.06 8.87
N MET A 363 5.39 25.65 8.77
CA MET A 363 4.94 26.75 9.63
C MET A 363 4.01 26.22 10.74
N PRO A 364 4.27 26.54 12.02
CA PRO A 364 3.38 26.16 13.11
C PRO A 364 1.98 26.77 12.97
N ILE A 365 0.95 25.97 13.22
CA ILE A 365 -0.46 26.33 13.12
C ILE A 365 -0.95 26.85 14.48
N ALA A 366 -1.65 27.98 14.49
CA ALA A 366 -2.26 28.52 15.71
C ALA A 366 -3.47 27.66 16.12
N LYS A 367 -3.55 27.30 17.40
CA LYS A 367 -4.64 26.49 17.98
C LYS A 367 -5.17 27.11 19.27
N GLU A 368 -6.48 27.13 19.42
CA GLU A 368 -7.22 27.64 20.57
C GLU A 368 -8.25 26.64 21.10
N THR A 369 -8.97 27.02 22.17
CA THR A 369 -9.98 26.16 22.79
C THR A 369 -11.05 25.74 21.78
N GLY A 370 -11.30 24.43 21.67
CA GLY A 370 -12.19 23.84 20.69
C GLY A 370 -11.48 23.24 19.47
N ASP A 371 -10.22 23.60 19.23
CA ASP A 371 -9.48 23.07 18.07
C ASP A 371 -8.97 21.64 18.31
N PRO A 372 -8.92 20.82 17.24
CA PRO A 372 -8.36 19.48 17.29
C PRO A 372 -6.84 19.49 17.32
N ILE A 373 -6.30 18.49 18.02
CA ILE A 373 -4.88 18.22 18.21
C ILE A 373 -4.59 16.80 17.74
N ILE A 374 -3.54 16.68 16.93
CA ILE A 374 -3.02 15.41 16.44
C ILE A 374 -1.86 14.98 17.33
N GLY A 375 -1.88 13.73 17.77
CA GLY A 375 -0.80 13.09 18.52
C GLY A 375 0.53 13.18 17.79
N ALA A 376 1.62 13.16 18.56
CA ALA A 376 3.00 13.36 18.13
C ALA A 376 3.38 14.74 17.57
N SER A 377 2.41 15.64 17.34
CA SER A 377 2.66 17.05 17.03
C SER A 377 3.39 17.76 18.18
N MET A 378 4.17 18.79 17.86
CA MET A 378 4.98 19.49 18.85
C MET A 378 4.31 20.79 19.31
N ASN A 379 4.13 20.92 20.61
CA ASN A 379 3.67 22.16 21.23
C ASN A 379 4.80 23.19 21.23
N LYS A 380 4.60 24.42 20.73
CA LYS A 380 5.66 25.45 20.71
C LYS A 380 5.64 26.36 21.93
N ASN A 381 4.61 27.20 22.07
CA ASN A 381 4.70 28.42 22.87
C ASN A 381 3.78 28.46 24.10
N GLY A 382 2.64 27.76 24.09
CA GLY A 382 1.65 27.79 25.16
C GLY A 382 1.62 26.51 26.00
N SER A 383 1.13 26.58 27.24
CA SER A 383 0.70 25.39 27.97
C SER A 383 -0.79 25.18 27.70
N ILE A 384 -1.16 23.98 27.29
CA ILE A 384 -2.54 23.64 26.97
C ILE A 384 -3.00 22.43 27.79
N ASP A 385 -4.28 22.42 28.13
CA ASP A 385 -4.98 21.22 28.59
C ASP A 385 -5.93 20.81 27.47
N TYR A 386 -5.86 19.56 27.03
CA TYR A 386 -6.72 19.02 25.99
C TYR A 386 -7.34 17.70 26.42
N ARG A 387 -8.55 17.40 25.95
CA ARG A 387 -9.25 16.15 26.23
C ARG A 387 -8.90 15.12 25.17
N ALA A 388 -8.44 13.94 25.58
CA ALA A 388 -8.18 12.81 24.70
C ALA A 388 -9.47 12.37 23.98
N THR A 389 -9.38 12.17 22.67
CA THR A 389 -10.51 11.71 21.84
C THR A 389 -10.22 10.35 21.21
N LYS A 390 -9.04 10.17 20.63
CA LYS A 390 -8.55 8.89 20.09
C LYS A 390 -7.26 8.50 20.79
N VAL A 391 -7.13 7.23 21.18
CA VAL A 391 -5.97 6.69 21.92
C VAL A 391 -5.54 5.35 21.31
N GLY A 392 -4.31 4.90 21.60
CA GLY A 392 -3.79 3.63 21.12
C GLY A 392 -3.87 3.47 19.60
N LYS A 393 -4.49 2.38 19.12
CA LYS A 393 -4.65 2.07 17.68
C LYS A 393 -5.51 3.06 16.91
N ASP A 394 -6.34 3.83 17.60
CA ASP A 394 -7.29 4.75 16.97
C ASP A 394 -6.68 6.13 16.72
N THR A 395 -5.47 6.41 17.23
CA THR A 395 -4.78 7.69 16.94
C THR A 395 -4.41 7.81 15.47
N THR A 396 -4.33 9.06 14.99
CA THR A 396 -3.92 9.38 13.62
C THR A 396 -2.56 8.78 13.28
N LEU A 397 -1.58 8.85 14.19
CA LEU A 397 -0.26 8.24 13.98
C LEU A 397 -0.35 6.72 13.85
N SER A 398 -1.13 6.06 14.70
CA SER A 398 -1.33 4.60 14.62
C SER A 398 -2.01 4.18 13.31
N GLN A 399 -2.97 4.97 12.83
CA GLN A 399 -3.58 4.75 11.52
C GLN A 399 -2.55 4.93 10.40
N ILE A 400 -1.71 5.97 10.44
CA ILE A 400 -0.60 6.16 9.49
C ILE A 400 0.32 4.93 9.48
N ILE A 401 0.77 4.46 10.64
CA ILE A 401 1.65 3.29 10.76
C ILE A 401 0.98 2.06 10.15
N LYS A 402 -0.28 1.80 10.52
CA LYS A 402 -1.06 0.68 9.98
C LYS A 402 -1.16 0.73 8.45
N LEU A 403 -1.47 1.90 7.87
CA LEU A 403 -1.55 2.05 6.41
C LEU A 403 -0.19 1.80 5.74
N VAL A 404 0.91 2.29 6.33
CA VAL A 404 2.26 2.04 5.81
C VAL A 404 2.63 0.55 5.89
N GLU A 405 2.26 -0.14 6.96
CA GLU A 405 2.46 -1.59 7.12
C GLU A 405 1.62 -2.41 6.13
N GLU A 406 0.35 -2.06 5.94
CA GLU A 406 -0.52 -2.67 4.95
C GLU A 406 0.05 -2.52 3.53
N ALA A 407 0.57 -1.32 3.22
CA ALA A 407 1.20 -1.04 1.95
C ALA A 407 2.42 -1.90 1.70
N GLN A 408 3.28 -2.07 2.71
CA GLN A 408 4.42 -2.97 2.65
C GLN A 408 3.98 -4.44 2.49
N GLY A 409 2.86 -4.82 3.11
CA GLY A 409 2.21 -6.14 3.06
C GLY A 409 1.65 -6.54 1.71
N SER A 410 1.26 -5.56 0.90
CA SER A 410 0.59 -5.77 -0.39
C SER A 410 1.59 -5.97 -1.54
N LYS A 411 1.25 -6.86 -2.49
CA LYS A 411 2.08 -7.19 -3.65
C LYS A 411 1.65 -6.45 -4.93
N ALA A 412 2.41 -5.42 -5.29
CA ALA A 412 2.31 -4.72 -6.58
C ALA A 412 2.29 -5.69 -7.78
N PRO A 413 1.54 -5.41 -8.87
CA PRO A 413 1.55 -6.21 -10.09
C PRO A 413 2.97 -6.49 -10.64
N ILE A 414 3.88 -5.51 -10.59
CA ILE A 414 5.27 -5.65 -11.01
C ILE A 414 6.06 -6.63 -10.12
N ALA A 415 5.67 -6.81 -8.86
CA ALA A 415 6.23 -7.85 -8.00
C ALA A 415 5.83 -9.26 -8.46
N LYS A 416 4.60 -9.42 -9.01
CA LYS A 416 4.15 -10.69 -9.61
C LYS A 416 5.00 -11.08 -10.82
N LEU A 417 5.51 -10.11 -11.57
CA LEU A 417 6.44 -10.36 -12.69
C LEU A 417 7.71 -11.06 -12.19
N ALA A 418 8.27 -10.66 -11.04
CA ALA A 418 9.44 -11.31 -10.47
C ALA A 418 9.17 -12.77 -10.08
N ASP A 419 7.98 -13.05 -9.53
CA ASP A 419 7.54 -14.42 -9.20
C ASP A 419 7.36 -15.28 -10.45
N ILE A 420 6.74 -14.73 -11.50
CA ILE A 420 6.56 -15.40 -12.80
C ILE A 420 7.93 -15.74 -13.39
N ILE A 421 8.84 -14.77 -13.47
CA ILE A 421 10.16 -14.99 -14.03
C ILE A 421 10.89 -16.07 -13.23
N THR A 422 10.89 -15.99 -11.89
CA THR A 422 11.55 -17.00 -11.05
C THR A 422 11.00 -18.41 -11.29
N GLY A 423 9.67 -18.53 -11.43
CA GLY A 423 8.99 -19.80 -11.67
C GLY A 423 9.41 -20.52 -12.96
N TYR A 424 9.72 -19.77 -14.03
CA TYR A 424 10.25 -20.34 -15.27
C TYR A 424 11.78 -20.45 -15.27
N PHE A 425 12.44 -19.46 -14.70
CA PHE A 425 13.89 -19.31 -14.75
C PHE A 425 14.62 -20.44 -14.03
N VAL A 426 14.18 -20.83 -12.84
CA VAL A 426 14.85 -21.89 -12.05
C VAL A 426 14.85 -23.24 -12.78
N PRO A 427 13.71 -23.78 -13.26
CA PRO A 427 13.70 -25.02 -14.05
C PRO A 427 14.54 -24.94 -15.32
N ILE A 428 14.48 -23.82 -16.05
CA ILE A 428 15.26 -23.63 -17.29
C ILE A 428 16.76 -23.71 -17.00
N VAL A 429 17.24 -23.01 -15.98
CA VAL A 429 18.65 -23.02 -15.58
C VAL A 429 19.09 -24.41 -15.15
N MET A 430 18.29 -25.14 -14.37
CA MET A 430 18.61 -26.51 -13.98
C MET A 430 18.75 -27.41 -15.21
N GLY A 431 17.85 -27.25 -16.19
CA GLY A 431 17.94 -27.91 -17.49
C GLY A 431 19.22 -27.53 -18.25
N LEU A 432 19.55 -26.24 -18.34
CA LEU A 432 20.77 -25.75 -18.99
C LEU A 432 22.04 -26.26 -18.32
N ALA A 433 22.08 -26.32 -16.98
CA ALA A 433 23.21 -26.85 -16.23
C ALA A 433 23.46 -28.33 -16.55
N LEU A 434 22.38 -29.12 -16.57
CA LEU A 434 22.44 -30.55 -16.89
C LEU A 434 22.83 -30.79 -18.35
N VAL A 435 22.20 -30.07 -19.28
CA VAL A 435 22.53 -30.15 -20.72
C VAL A 435 23.98 -29.75 -20.96
N SER A 436 24.46 -28.66 -20.37
CA SER A 436 25.84 -28.20 -20.54
C SER A 436 26.84 -29.22 -20.02
N GLY A 437 26.62 -29.76 -18.82
CA GLY A 437 27.45 -30.85 -18.29
C GLY A 437 27.49 -32.05 -19.23
N LEU A 438 26.33 -32.51 -19.73
CA LEU A 438 26.25 -33.64 -20.66
C LEU A 438 26.93 -33.37 -22.00
N VAL A 439 26.75 -32.18 -22.58
CA VAL A 439 27.38 -31.81 -23.86
C VAL A 439 28.89 -31.88 -23.76
N TRP A 440 29.48 -31.36 -22.68
CA TRP A 440 30.92 -31.41 -22.48
C TRP A 440 31.45 -32.82 -22.18
N LEU A 441 30.68 -33.66 -21.48
CA LEU A 441 31.00 -35.09 -21.33
C LEU A 441 31.03 -35.81 -22.68
N ILE A 442 30.02 -35.58 -23.53
CA ILE A 442 29.92 -36.21 -24.86
C ILE A 442 31.02 -35.68 -25.78
N ALA A 443 31.42 -34.40 -25.63
CA ALA A 443 32.55 -33.81 -26.35
C ALA A 443 33.93 -34.35 -25.91
N GLY A 444 33.99 -35.28 -24.95
CA GLY A 444 35.20 -35.96 -24.52
C GLY A 444 35.94 -35.30 -23.34
N GLN A 445 35.33 -34.32 -22.67
CA GLN A 445 35.91 -33.71 -21.47
C GLN A 445 35.74 -34.61 -20.24
N SER A 446 36.55 -34.35 -19.21
CA SER A 446 36.52 -35.12 -17.98
C SER A 446 35.21 -34.91 -17.20
N PHE A 447 34.85 -35.89 -16.36
CA PHE A 447 33.71 -35.76 -15.45
C PHE A 447 33.81 -34.51 -14.56
N LEU A 448 35.02 -34.19 -14.11
CA LEU A 448 35.31 -33.01 -13.31
C LEU A 448 35.03 -31.70 -14.04
N PHE A 449 35.41 -31.62 -15.31
CA PHE A 449 35.16 -30.46 -16.14
C PHE A 449 33.66 -30.22 -16.30
N ALA A 450 32.91 -31.29 -16.63
CA ALA A 450 31.46 -31.23 -16.74
C ALA A 450 30.77 -30.89 -15.42
N LEU A 451 31.26 -31.43 -14.31
CA LEU A 451 30.76 -31.15 -12.97
C LEU A 451 31.00 -29.67 -12.58
N THR A 452 32.17 -29.12 -12.92
CA THR A 452 32.49 -27.71 -12.68
C THR A 452 31.57 -26.79 -13.48
N ILE A 453 31.29 -27.11 -14.75
CA ILE A 453 30.32 -26.37 -15.57
C ILE A 453 28.92 -26.44 -14.98
N LEU A 454 28.47 -27.64 -14.61
CA LEU A 454 27.16 -27.84 -14.00
C LEU A 454 27.02 -26.98 -12.73
N ILE A 455 27.99 -27.05 -11.82
CA ILE A 455 27.98 -26.27 -10.57
C ILE A 455 28.05 -24.76 -10.88
N SER A 456 28.89 -24.34 -11.81
CA SER A 456 29.03 -22.93 -12.19
C SER A 456 27.74 -22.34 -12.72
N VAL A 457 27.01 -23.08 -13.58
CA VAL A 457 25.71 -22.66 -14.13
C VAL A 457 24.66 -22.58 -13.02
N LEU A 458 24.61 -23.54 -12.09
CA LEU A 458 23.67 -23.49 -10.97
C LEU A 458 23.93 -22.31 -10.02
N VAL A 459 25.21 -22.02 -9.74
CA VAL A 459 25.61 -20.95 -8.81
C VAL A 459 25.41 -19.57 -9.42
N ILE A 460 25.87 -19.34 -10.65
CA ILE A 460 25.76 -18.03 -11.33
C ILE A 460 24.32 -17.64 -11.61
N ALA A 461 23.39 -18.59 -11.54
CA ALA A 461 21.99 -18.35 -11.82
C ALA A 461 21.17 -17.99 -10.57
N CYS A 462 21.69 -18.05 -9.34
CA CYS A 462 20.87 -17.66 -8.18
C CYS A 462 20.39 -16.21 -8.32
N PRO A 463 19.11 -15.87 -8.50
CA PRO A 463 18.69 -14.47 -8.61
C PRO A 463 18.45 -13.91 -7.19
N CYS A 464 19.48 -13.93 -6.35
CA CYS A 464 19.31 -13.70 -4.92
C CYS A 464 18.79 -12.27 -4.61
N ALA A 465 19.08 -11.29 -5.48
CA ALA A 465 18.63 -9.90 -5.37
C ALA A 465 17.16 -9.68 -5.78
N LEU A 466 16.58 -10.61 -6.55
CA LEU A 466 15.28 -10.43 -7.19
C LEU A 466 14.12 -10.35 -6.19
N GLY A 467 14.18 -11.14 -5.12
CA GLY A 467 13.13 -11.16 -4.10
C GLY A 467 13.05 -9.90 -3.24
N LEU A 468 14.10 -9.09 -3.22
CA LEU A 468 14.16 -7.83 -2.48
C LEU A 468 13.97 -6.61 -3.38
N ALA A 469 14.29 -6.73 -4.67
CA ALA A 469 14.27 -5.64 -5.64
C ALA A 469 13.03 -4.76 -5.59
N THR A 470 11.85 -5.39 -5.52
CA THR A 470 10.56 -4.68 -5.52
C THR A 470 10.10 -4.29 -4.11
N PRO A 471 10.05 -5.21 -3.12
CA PRO A 471 9.59 -4.85 -1.77
C PRO A 471 10.43 -3.75 -1.13
N THR A 472 11.75 -3.72 -1.35
CA THR A 472 12.65 -2.68 -0.84
C THR A 472 12.32 -1.30 -1.42
N ALA A 473 12.05 -1.20 -2.72
CA ALA A 473 11.72 0.08 -3.35
C ALA A 473 10.36 0.58 -2.88
N ILE A 474 9.35 -0.30 -2.77
CA ILE A 474 8.04 0.04 -2.23
C ILE A 474 8.16 0.51 -0.79
N MET A 475 8.90 -0.22 0.05
CA MET A 475 9.10 0.10 1.47
C MET A 475 9.74 1.48 1.68
N VAL A 476 10.78 1.80 0.91
CA VAL A 476 11.41 3.14 0.98
C VAL A 476 10.49 4.20 0.39
N GLY A 477 9.78 3.89 -0.71
CA GLY A 477 8.83 4.80 -1.36
C GLY A 477 7.67 5.19 -0.45
N THR A 478 6.95 4.22 0.12
CA THR A 478 5.80 4.47 1.01
C THR A 478 6.21 5.15 2.31
N GLY A 479 7.35 4.75 2.90
CA GLY A 479 7.91 5.44 4.06
C GLY A 479 8.25 6.90 3.77
N LYS A 480 8.79 7.18 2.57
CA LYS A 480 9.13 8.55 2.17
C LYS A 480 7.90 9.37 1.76
N GLY A 481 6.87 8.74 1.21
CA GLY A 481 5.56 9.35 1.01
C GLY A 481 4.95 9.80 2.33
N ALA A 482 4.97 8.93 3.35
CA ALA A 482 4.45 9.26 4.67
C ALA A 482 5.19 10.45 5.32
N GLU A 483 6.52 10.53 5.21
CA GLU A 483 7.30 11.70 5.66
C GLU A 483 6.89 13.01 4.96
N HIS A 484 6.30 12.93 3.77
CA HIS A 484 5.83 14.08 2.98
C HIS A 484 4.30 14.26 3.01
N GLY A 485 3.59 13.52 3.87
CA GLY A 485 2.13 13.63 4.00
C GLY A 485 1.34 12.92 2.90
N VAL A 486 1.95 12.01 2.14
CA VAL A 486 1.31 11.17 1.12
C VAL A 486 1.31 9.71 1.56
N LEU A 487 0.17 9.23 2.04
CA LEU A 487 0.00 7.87 2.52
C LEU A 487 -0.53 6.98 1.39
N ILE A 488 0.25 5.99 0.99
CA ILE A 488 -0.15 5.03 -0.04
C ILE A 488 -0.45 3.71 0.66
N LYS A 489 -1.67 3.18 0.51
CA LYS A 489 -2.12 1.96 1.22
C LYS A 489 -1.66 0.65 0.62
N SER A 490 -1.29 0.65 -0.66
CA SER A 490 -0.89 -0.57 -1.34
C SER A 490 0.22 -0.34 -2.37
N GLY A 491 1.06 -1.35 -2.58
CA GLY A 491 2.01 -1.40 -3.67
C GLY A 491 1.31 -1.39 -5.04
N ASP A 492 0.09 -1.93 -5.12
CA ASP A 492 -0.78 -1.87 -6.30
C ASP A 492 -1.11 -0.40 -6.61
N ALA A 493 -1.53 0.36 -5.59
CA ALA A 493 -1.82 1.78 -5.76
C ALA A 493 -0.61 2.56 -6.26
N LEU A 494 0.57 2.28 -5.68
CA LEU A 494 1.82 2.90 -6.10
C LEU A 494 2.12 2.66 -7.58
N GLU A 495 1.85 1.46 -8.11
CA GLU A 495 2.03 1.16 -9.52
C GLU A 495 0.94 1.76 -10.41
N THR A 496 -0.32 1.72 -9.98
CA THR A 496 -1.45 2.22 -10.78
C THR A 496 -1.37 3.74 -10.96
N ILE A 497 -0.95 4.51 -9.94
CA ILE A 497 -0.73 5.97 -10.03
C ILE A 497 0.17 6.33 -11.22
N HIS A 498 1.20 5.54 -11.51
CA HIS A 498 2.10 5.78 -12.64
C HIS A 498 1.41 5.70 -14.00
N ASN A 499 0.37 4.88 -14.09
CA ASN A 499 -0.38 4.60 -15.31
C ASN A 499 -1.65 5.44 -15.43
N VAL A 500 -1.94 6.31 -14.46
CA VAL A 500 -3.08 7.24 -14.52
C VAL A 500 -2.87 8.21 -15.67
N ASP A 501 -3.89 8.30 -16.53
CA ASP A 501 -3.93 9.24 -17.65
C ASP A 501 -5.00 10.33 -17.44
N THR A 502 -5.95 10.11 -16.53
CA THR A 502 -7.07 11.01 -16.27
C THR A 502 -7.27 11.18 -14.78
N ILE A 503 -7.34 12.43 -14.30
CA ILE A 503 -7.68 12.74 -12.90
C ILE A 503 -9.02 13.45 -12.86
N VAL A 504 -9.95 12.91 -12.10
CA VAL A 504 -11.25 13.51 -11.79
C VAL A 504 -11.15 14.15 -10.41
N PHE A 505 -11.28 15.47 -10.35
CA PHE A 505 -11.39 16.20 -9.09
C PHE A 505 -12.85 16.41 -8.73
N ASP A 506 -13.20 16.15 -7.47
CA ASP A 506 -14.38 16.77 -6.90
C ASP A 506 -14.19 18.30 -6.85
N LYS A 507 -15.27 19.05 -7.00
CA LYS A 507 -15.20 20.51 -6.93
C LYS A 507 -15.03 20.97 -5.47
N THR A 508 -16.00 20.63 -4.62
CA THR A 508 -16.20 21.26 -3.31
C THR A 508 -15.17 20.74 -2.32
N GLY A 509 -14.42 21.63 -1.65
CA GLY A 509 -13.41 21.24 -0.64
C GLY A 509 -12.12 20.64 -1.23
N THR A 510 -12.13 20.25 -2.50
CA THR A 510 -10.99 19.70 -3.23
C THR A 510 -10.31 20.79 -4.08
N LEU A 511 -10.96 21.26 -5.16
CA LEU A 511 -10.49 22.37 -5.99
C LEU A 511 -10.74 23.73 -5.35
N THR A 512 -11.76 23.81 -4.50
CA THR A 512 -12.21 25.01 -3.81
C THR A 512 -11.99 24.92 -2.30
N GLU A 513 -12.10 26.05 -1.61
CA GLU A 513 -11.97 26.14 -0.15
C GLU A 513 -13.03 25.33 0.62
N GLY A 514 -14.15 24.97 -0.03
CA GLY A 514 -15.26 24.26 0.59
C GLY A 514 -16.06 25.13 1.57
N LYS A 515 -15.79 26.45 1.56
CA LYS A 515 -16.41 27.46 2.43
C LYS A 515 -17.02 28.52 1.52
N PRO A 516 -18.26 28.34 1.06
CA PRO A 516 -18.91 29.34 0.23
C PRO A 516 -18.96 30.68 0.95
N VAL A 517 -18.77 31.75 0.19
CA VAL A 517 -18.85 33.13 0.68
C VAL A 517 -19.83 33.92 -0.18
N VAL A 518 -20.52 34.88 0.42
CA VAL A 518 -21.37 35.81 -0.32
C VAL A 518 -20.48 36.76 -1.12
N THR A 519 -20.61 36.75 -2.45
CA THR A 519 -19.81 37.63 -3.33
C THR A 519 -20.61 38.84 -3.79
N ASP A 520 -21.90 38.65 -4.08
CA ASP A 520 -22.74 39.69 -4.65
C ASP A 520 -24.15 39.67 -4.08
N ILE A 521 -24.67 40.86 -3.83
CA ILE A 521 -26.08 41.09 -3.51
C ILE A 521 -26.62 42.06 -4.56
N VAL A 522 -27.53 41.57 -5.38
CA VAL A 522 -28.21 42.31 -6.43
C VAL A 522 -29.64 42.57 -6.00
N VAL A 523 -30.03 43.84 -6.04
CA VAL A 523 -31.39 44.28 -5.75
C VAL A 523 -32.10 44.57 -7.07
N ARG A 524 -33.37 44.23 -7.18
CA ARG A 524 -34.21 44.62 -8.33
C ARG A 524 -34.31 46.15 -8.41
N GLU A 525 -34.24 46.71 -9.62
CA GLU A 525 -34.20 48.18 -9.81
C GLU A 525 -35.40 48.93 -9.21
N GLN A 526 -36.57 48.28 -9.13
CA GLN A 526 -37.80 48.84 -8.56
C GLN A 526 -38.10 48.35 -7.13
N SER A 527 -37.16 47.67 -6.49
CA SER A 527 -37.34 47.18 -5.12
C SER A 527 -37.36 48.33 -4.12
N SER A 528 -38.20 48.22 -3.09
CA SER A 528 -38.16 49.10 -1.93
C SER A 528 -37.10 48.68 -0.90
N PHE A 529 -36.42 47.56 -1.11
CA PHE A 529 -35.47 46.99 -0.15
C PHE A 529 -34.03 47.42 -0.46
N GLU A 530 -33.26 47.69 0.59
CA GLU A 530 -31.81 47.88 0.47
C GLU A 530 -31.07 46.53 0.53
N LYS A 531 -29.82 46.50 0.06
CA LYS A 531 -28.97 45.30 0.09
C LYS A 531 -28.87 44.68 1.49
N ALA A 532 -28.68 45.52 2.51
CA ALA A 532 -28.57 45.08 3.90
C ALA A 532 -29.86 44.42 4.40
N THR A 533 -31.03 44.94 4.00
CA THR A 533 -32.33 44.37 4.38
C THR A 533 -32.59 43.03 3.69
N LEU A 534 -32.25 42.90 2.41
CA LEU A 534 -32.32 41.63 1.68
C LEU A 534 -31.42 40.56 2.33
N LEU A 535 -30.18 40.93 2.66
CA LEU A 535 -29.25 40.03 3.35
C LEU A 535 -29.77 39.64 4.74
N GLN A 536 -30.28 40.59 5.52
CA GLN A 536 -30.85 40.35 6.84
C GLN A 536 -32.02 39.36 6.79
N MET A 537 -32.93 39.51 5.81
CA MET A 537 -34.07 38.63 5.64
C MET A 537 -33.66 37.23 5.18
N ALA A 538 -32.76 37.13 4.19
CA ALA A 538 -32.22 35.85 3.75
C ALA A 538 -31.51 35.11 4.88
N ALA A 539 -30.64 35.80 5.61
CA ALA A 539 -29.87 35.24 6.71
C ALA A 539 -30.76 34.84 7.89
N SER A 540 -31.85 35.58 8.16
CA SER A 540 -32.84 35.18 9.16
C SER A 540 -33.54 33.89 8.75
N ALA A 541 -33.95 33.77 7.49
CA ALA A 541 -34.58 32.56 6.96
C ALA A 541 -33.64 31.34 6.95
N GLU A 542 -32.36 31.54 6.62
CA GLU A 542 -31.32 30.49 6.57
C GLU A 542 -30.77 30.08 7.94
N LYS A 543 -31.12 30.79 9.03
CA LYS A 543 -30.61 30.46 10.38
C LYS A 543 -31.00 29.05 10.86
N GLY A 544 -32.11 28.51 10.33
CA GLY A 544 -32.55 27.13 10.61
C GLY A 544 -32.06 26.10 9.59
N SER A 545 -31.27 26.50 8.60
CA SER A 545 -30.78 25.67 7.51
C SER A 545 -29.37 25.17 7.81
N GLU A 546 -29.13 23.87 7.61
CA GLU A 546 -27.80 23.26 7.71
C GLU A 546 -27.07 23.27 6.35
N HIS A 547 -27.61 23.96 5.35
CA HIS A 547 -27.03 23.99 4.01
C HIS A 547 -25.80 24.91 3.97
N PRO A 548 -24.66 24.51 3.39
CA PRO A 548 -23.44 25.33 3.36
C PRO A 548 -23.63 26.73 2.75
N LEU A 549 -24.48 26.84 1.72
CA LEU A 549 -24.82 28.14 1.12
C LEU A 549 -25.60 29.06 2.07
N GLY A 550 -26.44 28.50 2.95
CA GLY A 550 -27.19 29.24 3.96
C GLY A 550 -26.28 29.73 5.08
N GLU A 551 -25.37 28.88 5.56
CA GLU A 551 -24.33 29.27 6.53
C GLU A 551 -23.48 30.44 6.03
N ALA A 552 -23.10 30.44 4.75
CA ALA A 552 -22.35 31.55 4.14
C ALA A 552 -23.09 32.89 4.26
N ILE A 553 -24.41 32.87 4.07
CA ILE A 553 -25.28 34.05 4.14
C ILE A 553 -25.44 34.50 5.60
N VAL A 554 -25.67 33.57 6.53
CA VAL A 554 -25.74 33.84 7.96
C VAL A 554 -24.45 34.49 8.45
N LYS A 555 -23.31 33.89 8.09
CA LYS A 555 -21.98 34.38 8.47
C LYS A 555 -21.69 35.77 7.91
N GLN A 556 -22.07 36.05 6.66
CA GLN A 556 -21.94 37.40 6.09
C GLN A 556 -22.78 38.41 6.87
N ALA A 557 -24.02 38.07 7.23
CA ALA A 557 -24.89 38.94 8.02
C ALA A 557 -24.36 39.20 9.44
N GLU A 558 -23.75 38.20 10.07
CA GLU A 558 -23.07 38.34 11.37
C GLU A 558 -21.84 39.26 11.28
N GLN A 559 -21.03 39.11 10.24
CA GLN A 559 -19.87 40.00 9.97
C GLN A 559 -20.31 41.45 9.76
N ASP A 560 -21.43 41.64 9.06
CA ASP A 560 -22.05 42.95 8.83
C ASP A 560 -22.82 43.47 10.05
N LYS A 561 -22.87 42.70 11.15
CA LYS A 561 -23.54 43.02 12.43
C LYS A 561 -25.03 43.30 12.27
N LEU A 562 -25.69 42.60 11.34
CA LEU A 562 -27.13 42.70 11.12
C LEU A 562 -27.89 41.96 12.23
N THR A 563 -29.05 42.49 12.61
CA THR A 563 -29.88 41.90 13.68
C THR A 563 -30.82 40.87 13.06
N PHE A 564 -30.79 39.62 13.51
CA PHE A 564 -31.72 38.61 13.00
C PHE A 564 -33.16 38.87 13.44
N THR A 565 -34.10 38.53 12.57
CA THR A 565 -35.53 38.57 12.86
C THR A 565 -36.04 37.17 13.17
N ASP A 566 -37.01 37.04 14.07
CA ASP A 566 -37.58 35.74 14.41
C ASP A 566 -38.33 35.12 13.22
N VAL A 567 -38.15 33.81 13.05
CA VAL A 567 -38.78 32.99 12.01
C VAL A 567 -39.94 32.21 12.64
N SER A 568 -41.17 32.41 12.15
CA SER A 568 -42.36 31.70 12.66
C SER A 568 -42.58 30.36 11.98
N HIS A 569 -42.17 30.23 10.72
CA HIS A 569 -42.32 29.03 9.92
C HIS A 569 -41.12 28.83 9.00
N PHE A 570 -40.65 27.59 8.85
CA PHE A 570 -39.52 27.22 8.01
C PHE A 570 -39.81 25.86 7.35
N GLU A 571 -39.60 25.78 6.05
CA GLU A 571 -39.71 24.57 5.23
C GLU A 571 -38.56 24.53 4.22
N ALA A 572 -37.73 23.48 4.30
CA ALA A 572 -36.69 23.22 3.31
C ALA A 572 -37.28 22.44 2.12
N ILE A 573 -36.98 22.87 0.89
CA ILE A 573 -37.45 22.25 -0.35
C ILE A 573 -36.23 21.64 -1.08
N PRO A 574 -35.99 20.32 -0.95
CA PRO A 574 -34.78 19.67 -1.46
C PRO A 574 -34.51 19.95 -2.93
N GLY A 575 -33.27 20.33 -3.26
CA GLY A 575 -32.83 20.65 -4.62
C GLY A 575 -33.40 21.94 -5.21
N GLN A 576 -34.13 22.74 -4.42
CA GLN A 576 -34.75 23.99 -4.88
C GLN A 576 -34.42 25.20 -4.01
N GLY A 577 -34.51 25.07 -2.67
CA GLY A 577 -34.31 26.18 -1.73
C GLY A 577 -35.12 26.02 -0.46
N LEU A 578 -35.70 27.12 0.03
CA LEU A 578 -36.51 27.15 1.25
C LEU A 578 -37.69 28.12 1.14
N LEU A 579 -38.68 27.88 2.00
CA LEU A 579 -39.78 28.77 2.34
C LEU A 579 -39.67 29.15 3.82
N ALA A 580 -39.76 30.44 4.13
CA ALA A 580 -39.74 30.90 5.51
C ALA A 580 -40.68 32.09 5.75
N GLU A 581 -41.24 32.19 6.94
CA GLU A 581 -41.97 33.37 7.40
C GLU A 581 -41.10 34.14 8.39
N VAL A 582 -40.65 35.34 7.99
CA VAL A 582 -39.77 36.20 8.80
C VAL A 582 -40.55 37.46 9.16
N GLY A 583 -40.91 37.59 10.44
CA GLY A 583 -41.80 38.66 10.92
C GLY A 583 -43.22 38.54 10.32
N THR A 584 -43.59 39.45 9.42
CA THR A 584 -44.89 39.43 8.71
C THR A 584 -44.77 39.12 7.21
N ALA A 585 -43.57 38.79 6.72
CA ALA A 585 -43.30 38.55 5.32
C ALA A 585 -43.08 37.06 5.04
N THR A 586 -43.66 36.57 3.95
CA THR A 586 -43.41 35.22 3.43
C THR A 586 -42.25 35.29 2.45
N LEU A 587 -41.22 34.46 2.62
CA LEU A 587 -40.03 34.44 1.79
C LEU A 587 -39.86 33.11 1.09
N TYR A 588 -39.60 33.15 -0.22
CA TYR A 588 -39.08 32.03 -0.98
C TYR A 588 -37.65 32.35 -1.39
N PHE A 589 -36.71 31.49 -1.01
CA PHE A 589 -35.30 31.70 -1.30
C PHE A 589 -34.70 30.45 -1.94
N GLY A 590 -34.18 30.56 -3.17
CA GLY A 590 -33.69 29.38 -3.89
C GLY A 590 -33.36 29.60 -5.36
N ASN A 591 -33.31 28.51 -6.11
CA ASN A 591 -32.95 28.52 -7.53
C ASN A 591 -34.12 28.94 -8.45
N LYS A 592 -33.85 29.04 -9.76
CA LYS A 592 -34.86 29.41 -10.76
C LYS A 592 -36.07 28.44 -10.79
N LYS A 593 -35.85 27.16 -10.47
CA LYS A 593 -36.91 26.14 -10.46
C LYS A 593 -37.95 26.47 -9.39
N LEU A 594 -37.52 26.81 -8.17
CA LEU A 594 -38.40 27.26 -7.09
C LEU A 594 -39.26 28.45 -7.53
N MET A 595 -38.62 29.46 -8.11
CA MET A 595 -39.32 30.68 -8.55
C MET A 595 -40.39 30.38 -9.60
N THR A 596 -40.06 29.49 -10.55
CA THR A 596 -40.98 29.13 -11.64
C THR A 596 -42.15 28.28 -11.14
N GLU A 597 -41.90 27.34 -10.21
CA GLU A 597 -42.93 26.49 -9.62
C GLU A 597 -43.92 27.28 -8.75
N GLN A 598 -43.45 28.32 -8.06
CA GLN A 598 -44.30 29.24 -7.29
C GLN A 598 -44.93 30.36 -8.13
N GLY A 599 -44.67 30.39 -9.44
CA GLY A 599 -45.27 31.36 -10.37
C GLY A 599 -44.64 32.76 -10.34
N PHE A 600 -43.46 32.92 -9.74
CA PHE A 600 -42.74 34.20 -9.71
C PHE A 600 -42.02 34.48 -11.03
N SER A 601 -42.07 35.74 -11.49
CA SER A 601 -41.33 36.18 -12.69
C SER A 601 -39.89 36.54 -12.34
N VAL A 602 -38.93 35.91 -13.02
CA VAL A 602 -37.48 36.18 -12.88
C VAL A 602 -36.90 37.05 -14.01
N ALA A 603 -37.72 37.49 -14.98
CA ALA A 603 -37.26 38.06 -16.24
C ALA A 603 -36.35 39.30 -16.07
N GLU A 604 -36.62 40.16 -15.09
CA GLU A 604 -35.82 41.38 -14.84
C GLU A 604 -34.41 41.08 -14.32
N LEU A 605 -34.27 39.99 -13.56
CA LEU A 605 -33.03 39.62 -12.88
C LEU A 605 -32.28 38.48 -13.59
N GLU A 606 -32.92 37.82 -14.55
CA GLU A 606 -32.38 36.66 -15.27
C GLU A 606 -31.06 36.96 -15.97
N SER A 607 -30.94 38.12 -16.64
CA SER A 607 -29.69 38.54 -17.28
C SER A 607 -28.54 38.66 -16.26
N LYS A 608 -28.84 39.21 -15.08
CA LYS A 608 -27.83 39.40 -14.04
C LYS A 608 -27.48 38.09 -13.33
N ALA A 609 -28.46 37.23 -13.05
CA ALA A 609 -28.22 35.89 -12.54
C ALA A 609 -27.33 35.08 -13.50
N ASN A 610 -27.63 35.16 -14.81
CA ASN A 610 -26.86 34.48 -15.84
C ASN A 610 -25.41 34.98 -15.89
N GLN A 611 -25.19 36.29 -15.79
CA GLN A 611 -23.84 36.86 -15.70
C GLN A 611 -23.08 36.33 -14.48
N LEU A 612 -23.72 36.33 -13.30
CA LEU A 612 -23.11 35.84 -12.06
C LEU A 612 -22.79 34.34 -12.15
N ALA A 613 -23.68 33.55 -12.77
CA ALA A 613 -23.43 32.14 -13.03
C ALA A 613 -22.26 31.91 -14.00
N ASP A 614 -22.13 32.75 -15.03
CA ASP A 614 -21.01 32.71 -15.99
C ASP A 614 -19.66 33.12 -15.34
N GLU A 615 -19.71 33.81 -14.21
CA GLU A 615 -18.56 34.13 -13.35
C GLU A 615 -18.21 33.00 -12.36
N GLY A 616 -18.96 31.88 -12.38
CA GLY A 616 -18.73 30.73 -11.48
C GLY A 616 -19.43 30.85 -10.12
N LYS A 617 -20.41 31.75 -10.02
CA LYS A 617 -21.18 31.97 -8.78
C LYS A 617 -22.50 31.19 -8.84
N THR A 618 -23.09 30.95 -7.68
CA THR A 618 -24.42 30.33 -7.54
C THR A 618 -25.43 31.41 -7.18
N PRO A 619 -26.21 31.93 -8.15
CA PRO A 619 -27.23 32.94 -7.89
C PRO A 619 -28.48 32.30 -7.29
N MET A 620 -28.90 32.78 -6.12
CA MET A 620 -30.16 32.41 -5.47
C MET A 620 -31.11 33.60 -5.50
N TYR A 621 -32.32 33.38 -5.98
CA TYR A 621 -33.37 34.38 -6.02
C TYR A 621 -34.07 34.45 -4.67
N LEU A 622 -34.33 35.69 -4.23
CA LEU A 622 -35.12 35.96 -3.04
C LEU A 622 -36.42 36.63 -3.44
N ALA A 623 -37.53 35.93 -3.22
CA ALA A 623 -38.87 36.48 -3.35
C ALA A 623 -39.44 36.80 -1.97
N ILE A 624 -40.05 37.98 -1.85
CA ILE A 624 -40.70 38.47 -0.64
C ILE A 624 -42.16 38.71 -0.99
N ASN A 625 -43.06 38.00 -0.32
CA ASN A 625 -44.47 37.88 -0.66
C ASN A 625 -44.66 37.34 -2.08
N ASP A 626 -45.08 38.19 -3.02
CA ASP A 626 -45.43 37.79 -4.39
C ASP A 626 -44.42 38.27 -5.46
N THR A 627 -43.30 38.87 -5.05
CA THR A 627 -42.33 39.49 -5.96
C THR A 627 -40.90 39.06 -5.68
N VAL A 628 -40.13 38.80 -6.74
CA VAL A 628 -38.68 38.59 -6.65
C VAL A 628 -38.01 39.93 -6.40
N GLU A 629 -37.34 40.10 -5.26
CA GLU A 629 -36.76 41.38 -4.83
C GLU A 629 -35.24 41.46 -5.07
N GLY A 630 -34.56 40.33 -5.20
CA GLY A 630 -33.13 40.32 -5.47
C GLY A 630 -32.52 38.96 -5.72
N ILE A 631 -31.21 38.97 -5.95
CA ILE A 631 -30.35 37.79 -6.03
C ILE A 631 -29.25 37.93 -4.98
N ILE A 632 -29.01 36.86 -4.24
CA ILE A 632 -27.80 36.70 -3.44
C ILE A 632 -26.96 35.63 -4.13
N ALA A 633 -25.75 36.00 -4.54
CA ALA A 633 -24.80 35.08 -5.15
C ALA A 633 -23.72 34.70 -4.14
N VAL A 634 -23.52 33.40 -4.04
CA VAL A 634 -22.48 32.77 -3.25
C VAL A 634 -21.50 32.08 -4.19
N ALA A 635 -20.22 32.10 -3.87
CA ALA A 635 -19.21 31.38 -4.62
C ALA A 635 -18.32 30.61 -3.66
N ASP A 636 -17.95 29.41 -4.08
CA ASP A 636 -16.88 28.66 -3.45
C ASP A 636 -15.60 28.94 -4.27
N THR A 637 -14.67 29.66 -3.67
CA THR A 637 -13.47 30.14 -4.36
C THR A 637 -12.49 29.00 -4.56
N LEU A 638 -11.81 28.99 -5.72
CA LEU A 638 -10.69 28.08 -5.97
C LEU A 638 -9.59 28.30 -4.92
N LYS A 639 -8.96 27.21 -4.47
CA LYS A 639 -7.75 27.30 -3.65
C LYS A 639 -6.65 28.01 -4.43
N GLU A 640 -5.78 28.74 -3.73
CA GLU A 640 -4.69 29.53 -4.33
C GLU A 640 -3.84 28.71 -5.31
N ASN A 641 -3.54 27.45 -4.96
CA ASN A 641 -2.67 26.56 -5.74
C ASN A 641 -3.40 25.72 -6.80
N SER A 642 -4.73 25.81 -6.93
CA SER A 642 -5.51 24.92 -7.80
C SER A 642 -5.13 25.08 -9.27
N VAL A 643 -5.10 26.32 -9.79
CA VAL A 643 -4.80 26.60 -11.20
C VAL A 643 -3.40 26.09 -11.56
N GLU A 644 -2.41 26.41 -10.73
CA GLU A 644 -1.02 26.02 -10.97
C GLU A 644 -0.80 24.50 -10.90
N THR A 645 -1.54 23.83 -10.01
CA THR A 645 -1.51 22.37 -9.90
C THR A 645 -2.09 21.71 -11.15
N ILE A 646 -3.21 22.22 -11.67
CA ILE A 646 -3.79 21.73 -12.94
C ILE A 646 -2.80 21.92 -14.09
N GLU A 647 -2.16 23.08 -14.21
CA GLU A 647 -1.13 23.32 -15.24
C GLU A 647 0.05 22.35 -15.11
N ALA A 648 0.48 22.04 -13.88
CA ALA A 648 1.57 21.10 -13.63
C ALA A 648 1.17 19.66 -14.01
N LEU A 649 -0.07 19.26 -13.76
CA LEU A 649 -0.60 17.96 -14.16
C LEU A 649 -0.74 17.84 -15.69
N HIS A 650 -1.16 18.90 -16.37
CA HIS A 650 -1.17 18.96 -17.84
C HIS A 650 0.21 18.78 -18.44
N LYS A 651 1.25 19.35 -17.84
CA LYS A 651 2.65 19.13 -18.28
C LYS A 651 3.11 17.68 -18.12
N GLN A 652 2.45 16.89 -17.28
CA GLN A 652 2.67 15.45 -17.16
C GLN A 652 1.88 14.63 -18.20
N GLY A 653 1.06 15.27 -19.04
CA GLY A 653 0.24 14.64 -20.06
C GLY A 653 -1.05 14.00 -19.54
N ILE A 654 -1.52 14.45 -18.37
CA ILE A 654 -2.72 13.93 -17.72
C ILE A 654 -3.92 14.81 -18.11
N GLU A 655 -5.04 14.19 -18.49
CA GLU A 655 -6.31 14.88 -18.72
C GLU A 655 -7.01 15.15 -17.39
N ILE A 656 -7.57 16.35 -17.23
CA ILE A 656 -8.20 16.80 -16.00
C ILE A 656 -9.70 16.93 -16.21
N ALA A 657 -10.45 16.20 -15.39
CA ALA A 657 -11.89 16.27 -15.30
C ALA A 657 -12.32 16.84 -13.94
N MET A 658 -13.46 17.52 -13.91
CA MET A 658 -14.12 17.95 -12.68
C MET A 658 -15.50 17.33 -12.58
N ILE A 659 -15.85 16.83 -11.41
CA ILE A 659 -17.19 16.32 -11.08
C ILE A 659 -17.85 17.21 -10.04
N THR A 660 -19.12 17.54 -10.24
CA THR A 660 -19.86 18.42 -9.32
C THR A 660 -21.37 18.26 -9.45
N GLY A 661 -22.08 18.50 -8.34
CA GLY A 661 -23.54 18.64 -8.32
C GLY A 661 -24.03 20.02 -8.77
N ASP A 662 -23.13 20.99 -8.99
CA ASP A 662 -23.50 22.30 -9.51
C ASP A 662 -24.09 22.20 -10.92
N ASN A 663 -24.88 23.20 -11.29
CA ASN A 663 -25.40 23.31 -12.63
C ASN A 663 -24.28 23.48 -13.68
N THR A 664 -24.59 23.04 -14.90
CA THR A 664 -23.67 23.08 -16.04
C THR A 664 -23.01 24.44 -16.29
N ARG A 665 -23.69 25.58 -16.10
CA ARG A 665 -23.09 26.90 -16.36
C ARG A 665 -22.03 27.27 -15.34
N THR A 666 -22.36 27.13 -14.06
CA THR A 666 -21.44 27.41 -12.94
C THR A 666 -20.22 26.49 -13.03
N ALA A 667 -20.43 25.19 -13.27
CA ALA A 667 -19.34 24.23 -13.43
C ALA A 667 -18.41 24.57 -14.61
N ASN A 668 -18.95 24.96 -15.77
CA ASN A 668 -18.12 25.37 -16.92
C ASN A 668 -17.39 26.70 -16.72
N ALA A 669 -17.87 27.57 -15.85
CA ALA A 669 -17.17 28.80 -15.50
C ALA A 669 -15.96 28.51 -14.60
N VAL A 670 -16.13 27.68 -13.56
CA VAL A 670 -15.04 27.22 -12.69
C VAL A 670 -13.99 26.44 -13.49
N ALA A 671 -14.43 25.54 -14.37
CA ALA A 671 -13.54 24.78 -15.26
C ALA A 671 -12.67 25.68 -16.14
N ARG A 672 -13.23 26.77 -16.68
CA ARG A 672 -12.47 27.74 -17.49
C ARG A 672 -11.45 28.53 -16.66
N GLN A 673 -11.76 28.83 -15.40
CA GLN A 673 -10.83 29.51 -14.49
C GLN A 673 -9.67 28.59 -14.06
N ALA A 674 -9.97 27.32 -13.79
CA ALA A 674 -8.99 26.33 -13.34
C ALA A 674 -8.21 25.63 -14.47
N GLY A 675 -8.65 25.75 -15.73
CA GLY A 675 -8.03 25.08 -16.87
C GLY A 675 -8.40 23.61 -17.01
N ILE A 676 -9.65 23.24 -16.70
CA ILE A 676 -10.12 21.84 -16.69
C ILE A 676 -10.59 21.43 -18.10
N ASP A 677 -10.24 20.22 -18.55
CA ASP A 677 -10.53 19.71 -19.89
C ASP A 677 -11.98 19.22 -20.03
N ARG A 678 -12.51 18.54 -19.00
CA ARG A 678 -13.83 17.92 -19.03
C ARG A 678 -14.63 18.23 -17.77
N VAL A 679 -15.92 18.55 -17.94
CA VAL A 679 -16.84 18.88 -16.85
C VAL A 679 -17.97 17.86 -16.79
N LEU A 680 -18.18 17.29 -15.61
CA LEU A 680 -19.26 16.39 -15.27
C LEU A 680 -20.14 17.11 -14.22
N SER A 681 -21.15 17.84 -14.70
CA SER A 681 -22.02 18.67 -13.86
C SER A 681 -23.37 17.99 -13.60
N ASP A 682 -24.15 18.56 -12.68
CA ASP A 682 -25.49 18.08 -12.34
C ASP A 682 -25.48 16.62 -11.82
N VAL A 683 -24.38 16.21 -11.17
CA VAL A 683 -24.15 14.84 -10.67
C VAL A 683 -24.52 14.74 -9.20
N LEU A 684 -25.42 13.83 -8.85
CA LEU A 684 -25.76 13.49 -7.46
C LEU A 684 -24.63 12.66 -6.82
N PRO A 685 -24.46 12.70 -5.48
CA PRO A 685 -23.42 11.91 -4.80
C PRO A 685 -23.41 10.42 -5.17
N GLU A 686 -24.59 9.80 -5.26
CA GLU A 686 -24.77 8.38 -5.62
C GLU A 686 -24.36 8.08 -7.07
N ASP A 687 -24.45 9.08 -7.96
CA ASP A 687 -24.15 8.94 -9.38
C ASP A 687 -22.68 9.23 -9.74
N LYS A 688 -21.89 9.77 -8.80
CA LYS A 688 -20.47 10.07 -9.06
C LYS A 688 -19.68 8.83 -9.47
N ALA A 689 -19.94 7.68 -8.84
CA ALA A 689 -19.32 6.40 -9.21
C ALA A 689 -19.66 5.98 -10.65
N ASN A 690 -20.90 6.23 -11.10
CA ASN A 690 -21.32 5.91 -12.46
C ASN A 690 -20.58 6.75 -13.50
N GLU A 691 -20.32 8.03 -13.22
CA GLU A 691 -19.53 8.89 -14.12
C GLU A 691 -18.06 8.47 -14.18
N VAL A 692 -17.45 8.10 -13.05
CA VAL A 692 -16.10 7.52 -13.02
C VAL A 692 -16.06 6.23 -13.87
N LYS A 693 -17.06 5.36 -13.73
CA LYS A 693 -17.18 4.12 -14.51
C LYS A 693 -17.32 4.38 -16.01
N LYS A 694 -18.02 5.43 -16.43
CA LYS A 694 -18.12 5.82 -17.85
C LYS A 694 -16.74 6.20 -18.40
N LEU A 695 -15.94 6.96 -17.66
CA LEU A 695 -14.58 7.30 -18.06
C LEU A 695 -13.68 6.07 -18.19
N GLN A 696 -13.78 5.12 -17.25
CA GLN A 696 -13.06 3.85 -17.32
C GLN A 696 -13.48 3.01 -18.55
N GLN A 697 -14.76 3.02 -18.91
CA GLN A 697 -15.27 2.35 -20.12
C GLN A 697 -14.75 2.96 -21.42
N GLU A 698 -14.33 4.24 -21.42
CA GLU A 698 -13.63 4.87 -22.53
C GLU A 698 -12.18 4.36 -22.69
N GLY A 699 -11.71 3.49 -21.78
CA GLY A 699 -10.37 2.92 -21.78
C GLY A 699 -9.34 3.76 -21.01
N LYS A 700 -9.78 4.78 -20.29
CA LYS A 700 -8.95 5.67 -19.47
C LYS A 700 -8.58 5.00 -18.15
N LYS A 701 -7.40 5.35 -17.62
CA LYS A 701 -6.98 5.00 -16.26
C LYS A 701 -7.24 6.17 -15.33
N VAL A 702 -8.27 6.02 -14.49
CA VAL A 702 -8.91 7.13 -13.78
C VAL A 702 -8.48 7.17 -12.33
N ALA A 703 -7.91 8.29 -11.90
CA ALA A 703 -7.82 8.63 -10.49
C ALA A 703 -8.96 9.57 -10.10
N MET A 704 -9.61 9.31 -8.96
CA MET A 704 -10.60 10.19 -8.36
C MET A 704 -9.99 10.89 -7.15
N VAL A 705 -10.15 12.20 -7.04
CA VAL A 705 -9.65 13.01 -5.93
C VAL A 705 -10.82 13.70 -5.23
N GLY A 706 -10.98 13.50 -3.93
CA GLY A 706 -12.11 14.03 -3.17
C GLY A 706 -11.83 14.13 -1.66
N ASP A 707 -12.77 14.72 -0.91
CA ASP A 707 -12.69 14.86 0.56
C ASP A 707 -13.28 13.64 1.31
N GLY A 708 -13.96 12.76 0.57
CA GLY A 708 -14.21 11.36 0.92
C GLY A 708 -15.44 11.06 1.77
N ILE A 709 -16.22 12.04 2.23
CA ILE A 709 -17.54 11.74 2.83
C ILE A 709 -18.56 11.47 1.72
N ASN A 710 -18.71 12.42 0.79
CA ASN A 710 -19.67 12.34 -0.30
C ASN A 710 -19.13 11.59 -1.52
N ASP A 711 -17.81 11.36 -1.54
CA ASP A 711 -17.08 10.81 -2.68
C ASP A 711 -16.62 9.37 -2.47
N ALA A 712 -16.84 8.79 -1.29
CA ALA A 712 -16.40 7.42 -0.96
C ALA A 712 -16.76 6.39 -2.06
N PRO A 713 -18.00 6.36 -2.61
CA PRO A 713 -18.33 5.44 -3.70
C PRO A 713 -17.54 5.69 -4.99
N ALA A 714 -17.26 6.95 -5.31
CA ALA A 714 -16.49 7.33 -6.49
C ALA A 714 -15.00 7.04 -6.33
N LEU A 715 -14.44 7.27 -5.13
CA LEU A 715 -13.08 6.93 -4.76
C LEU A 715 -12.84 5.42 -4.88
N ALA A 716 -13.77 4.61 -4.38
CA ALA A 716 -13.69 3.15 -4.46
C ALA A 716 -13.88 2.59 -5.89
N GLN A 717 -14.63 3.29 -6.74
CA GLN A 717 -14.86 2.89 -8.14
C GLN A 717 -13.68 3.25 -9.07
N ALA A 718 -12.88 4.26 -8.72
CA ALA A 718 -11.73 4.69 -9.51
C ALA A 718 -10.64 3.60 -9.60
N ASP A 719 -9.74 3.69 -10.57
CA ASP A 719 -8.55 2.84 -10.58
C ASP A 719 -7.62 3.20 -9.41
N ILE A 720 -7.66 4.48 -8.99
CA ILE A 720 -7.03 5.01 -7.78
C ILE A 720 -7.94 6.05 -7.12
N GLY A 721 -8.34 5.79 -5.88
CA GLY A 721 -8.96 6.80 -5.02
C GLY A 721 -7.92 7.61 -4.24
N ILE A 722 -7.97 8.93 -4.31
CA ILE A 722 -7.12 9.85 -3.55
C ILE A 722 -8.00 10.72 -2.65
N ALA A 723 -7.89 10.53 -1.33
CA ALA A 723 -8.56 11.38 -0.35
C ALA A 723 -7.69 12.58 0.03
N ILE A 724 -8.28 13.77 0.16
CA ILE A 724 -7.61 14.99 0.61
C ILE A 724 -7.98 15.33 2.06
N GLY A 725 -6.96 15.72 2.84
CA GLY A 725 -7.08 16.20 4.21
C GLY A 725 -7.10 15.08 5.25
N SER A 726 -7.39 15.45 6.50
CA SER A 726 -7.58 14.50 7.62
C SER A 726 -8.92 13.76 7.49
N GLY A 727 -9.23 13.26 6.30
CA GLY A 727 -10.53 12.71 5.91
C GLY A 727 -11.12 11.85 7.02
N THR A 728 -12.43 11.94 7.18
CA THR A 728 -13.19 11.11 8.12
C THR A 728 -12.77 9.65 7.97
N ASP A 729 -12.95 8.85 9.03
CA ASP A 729 -12.50 7.44 9.02
C ASP A 729 -13.02 6.69 7.77
N VAL A 730 -14.16 7.10 7.21
CA VAL A 730 -14.76 6.62 5.94
C VAL A 730 -13.91 6.94 4.70
N ALA A 731 -13.37 8.15 4.59
CA ALA A 731 -12.49 8.57 3.50
C ALA A 731 -11.15 7.83 3.55
N VAL A 732 -10.60 7.70 4.77
CA VAL A 732 -9.40 6.92 5.01
C VAL A 732 -9.64 5.45 4.70
N GLU A 733 -10.83 4.90 4.87
CA GLU A 733 -11.13 3.50 4.52
C GLU A 733 -11.32 3.31 3.00
N SER A 734 -11.95 4.27 2.32
CA SER A 734 -12.37 4.12 0.92
C SER A 734 -11.29 4.47 -0.13
N ALA A 735 -10.28 5.27 0.23
CA ALA A 735 -9.24 5.71 -0.72
C ALA A 735 -7.99 4.82 -0.74
N ASP A 736 -7.29 4.75 -1.87
CA ASP A 736 -6.00 4.05 -2.01
C ASP A 736 -4.80 4.91 -1.56
N VAL A 737 -4.97 6.23 -1.69
CA VAL A 737 -4.00 7.25 -1.29
C VAL A 737 -4.71 8.26 -0.39
N VAL A 738 -4.07 8.64 0.71
CA VAL A 738 -4.56 9.68 1.61
C VAL A 738 -3.51 10.78 1.68
N LEU A 739 -3.92 12.00 1.33
CA LEU A 739 -3.10 13.19 1.44
C LEU A 739 -3.41 13.87 2.76
N MET A 740 -2.44 13.90 3.68
CA MET A 740 -2.62 14.46 5.02
C MET A 740 -2.88 15.97 4.99
N ARG A 741 -2.35 16.67 3.98
CA ARG A 741 -2.60 18.10 3.77
C ARG A 741 -3.85 18.29 2.94
N SER A 742 -4.60 19.34 3.24
CA SER A 742 -5.73 19.79 2.42
C SER A 742 -5.31 20.56 1.17
N ASP A 743 -4.12 20.26 0.61
CA ASP A 743 -3.54 20.94 -0.55
C ASP A 743 -3.49 20.00 -1.76
N ILE A 744 -4.12 20.43 -2.85
CA ILE A 744 -4.23 19.68 -4.10
C ILE A 744 -2.87 19.41 -4.75
N LYS A 745 -1.85 20.23 -4.49
CA LYS A 745 -0.50 20.03 -5.04
C LYS A 745 0.13 18.69 -4.62
N GLU A 746 -0.30 18.11 -3.50
CA GLU A 746 0.25 16.83 -3.01
C GLU A 746 -0.11 15.65 -3.92
N VAL A 747 -1.12 15.81 -4.80
CA VAL A 747 -1.36 14.86 -5.90
C VAL A 747 -0.12 14.76 -6.81
N LEU A 748 0.59 15.86 -7.05
CA LEU A 748 1.86 15.84 -7.80
C LEU A 748 2.93 15.05 -7.06
N THR A 749 3.04 15.22 -5.73
CA THR A 749 3.97 14.46 -4.89
C THR A 749 3.71 12.96 -5.02
N ALA A 750 2.45 12.53 -4.97
CA ALA A 750 2.07 11.12 -5.13
C ALA A 750 2.48 10.56 -6.51
N ILE A 751 2.25 11.32 -7.58
CA ILE A 751 2.61 10.93 -8.95
C ILE A 751 4.13 10.87 -9.13
N GLU A 752 4.87 11.87 -8.63
CA GLU A 752 6.33 11.92 -8.71
C GLU A 752 6.97 10.75 -7.96
N LEU A 753 6.50 10.49 -6.74
CA LEU A 753 6.96 9.37 -5.91
C LEU A 753 6.68 8.02 -6.57
N SER A 754 5.49 7.83 -7.14
CA SER A 754 5.12 6.62 -7.90
C SER A 754 6.07 6.40 -9.09
N LYS A 755 6.31 7.43 -9.90
CA LYS A 755 7.22 7.38 -11.06
C LYS A 755 8.64 7.02 -10.66
N ASP A 756 9.19 7.66 -9.63
CA ASP A 756 10.56 7.41 -9.16
C ASP A 756 10.72 6.03 -8.55
N THR A 757 9.72 5.57 -7.80
CA THR A 757 9.72 4.24 -7.19
C THR A 757 9.65 3.15 -8.26
N LEU A 758 8.77 3.27 -9.26
CA LEU A 758 8.71 2.30 -10.36
C LEU A 758 9.98 2.31 -11.24
N LYS A 759 10.56 3.49 -11.48
CA LYS A 759 11.86 3.60 -12.15
C LYS A 759 12.94 2.87 -11.36
N ASN A 760 12.95 2.98 -10.03
CA ASN A 760 13.84 2.25 -9.16
C ASN A 760 13.61 0.74 -9.24
N ILE A 761 12.36 0.28 -9.18
CA ILE A 761 11.99 -1.14 -9.32
C ILE A 761 12.48 -1.69 -10.66
N LYS A 762 12.21 -1.00 -11.78
CA LYS A 762 12.67 -1.41 -13.12
C LYS A 762 14.21 -1.53 -13.19
N GLN A 763 14.93 -0.59 -12.58
CA GLN A 763 16.40 -0.66 -12.48
C GLN A 763 16.87 -1.83 -11.61
N ASN A 764 16.20 -2.08 -10.48
CA ASN A 764 16.54 -3.18 -9.58
C ASN A 764 16.31 -4.54 -10.26
N LEU A 765 15.20 -4.70 -10.99
CA LEU A 765 14.94 -5.91 -11.79
C LEU A 765 15.98 -6.09 -12.89
N PHE A 766 16.39 -5.00 -13.57
CA PHE A 766 17.47 -5.05 -14.55
C PHE A 766 18.79 -5.54 -13.93
N TRP A 767 19.23 -4.93 -12.81
CA TRP A 767 20.45 -5.35 -12.12
C TRP A 767 20.35 -6.73 -11.48
N ALA A 768 19.16 -7.15 -11.06
CA ALA A 768 18.95 -8.50 -10.55
C ALA A 768 19.19 -9.58 -11.62
N PHE A 769 18.91 -9.30 -12.90
CA PHE A 769 19.05 -10.29 -13.98
C PHE A 769 20.29 -10.12 -14.86
N ALA A 770 20.81 -8.90 -15.03
CA ALA A 770 21.89 -8.61 -15.99
C ALA A 770 23.12 -9.51 -15.74
N TYR A 771 23.49 -9.73 -14.48
CA TYR A 771 24.61 -10.61 -14.11
C TYR A 771 24.34 -12.08 -14.45
N ASN A 772 23.11 -12.57 -14.21
CA ASN A 772 22.77 -13.96 -14.53
C ASN A 772 22.73 -14.19 -16.04
N VAL A 773 22.11 -13.28 -16.80
CA VAL A 773 21.96 -13.39 -18.27
C VAL A 773 23.32 -13.43 -18.95
N VAL A 774 24.28 -12.62 -18.51
CA VAL A 774 25.66 -12.62 -19.03
C VAL A 774 26.45 -13.82 -18.49
N GLY A 775 26.27 -14.15 -17.21
CA GLY A 775 27.05 -15.17 -16.52
C GLY A 775 26.72 -16.61 -16.91
N ILE A 776 25.47 -16.92 -17.24
CA ILE A 776 25.05 -18.28 -17.63
C ILE A 776 25.77 -18.77 -18.90
N PRO A 777 25.77 -18.04 -20.04
CA PRO A 777 26.50 -18.46 -21.23
C PRO A 777 28.01 -18.64 -20.99
N ILE A 778 28.60 -17.79 -20.16
CA ILE A 778 30.02 -17.90 -19.75
C ILE A 778 30.23 -19.17 -18.95
N ALA A 779 29.35 -19.47 -17.98
CA ALA A 779 29.39 -20.67 -17.16
C ALA A 779 29.18 -21.97 -17.94
N MET A 780 28.36 -21.93 -19.00
CA MET A 780 28.13 -23.06 -19.91
C MET A 780 29.37 -23.42 -20.76
N GLY A 781 30.44 -22.62 -20.69
CA GLY A 781 31.69 -22.83 -21.42
C GLY A 781 31.83 -21.96 -22.68
N GLY A 782 30.99 -20.94 -22.86
CA GLY A 782 31.08 -20.03 -24.00
C GLY A 782 32.44 -19.30 -24.07
N LEU A 783 32.98 -18.89 -22.92
CA LEU A 783 34.31 -18.27 -22.86
C LEU A 783 35.43 -19.27 -23.22
N TYR A 784 35.27 -20.53 -22.84
CA TYR A 784 36.23 -21.60 -23.15
C TYR A 784 36.27 -21.92 -24.64
N LEU A 785 35.12 -21.89 -25.34
CA LEU A 785 35.06 -22.02 -26.80
C LEU A 785 35.79 -20.89 -27.54
N LEU A 786 35.89 -19.72 -26.92
CA LEU A 786 36.62 -18.56 -27.45
C LEU A 786 38.10 -18.52 -27.01
N GLY A 787 38.60 -19.60 -26.39
CA GLY A 787 39.98 -19.72 -25.94
C GLY A 787 40.28 -19.13 -24.55
N GLY A 788 39.25 -18.76 -23.79
CA GLY A 788 39.39 -18.26 -22.42
C GLY A 788 39.22 -19.33 -21.32
N PRO A 789 39.31 -18.95 -20.04
CA PRO A 789 39.11 -19.88 -18.92
C PRO A 789 37.64 -20.25 -18.72
N LEU A 790 37.39 -21.36 -18.02
CA LEU A 790 36.07 -21.66 -17.47
C LEU A 790 35.71 -20.67 -16.35
N LEU A 791 34.41 -20.40 -16.17
CA LEU A 791 33.95 -19.64 -15.01
C LEU A 791 34.22 -20.46 -13.74
N ASN A 792 35.01 -19.92 -12.82
CA ASN A 792 35.17 -20.53 -11.51
C ASN A 792 33.90 -20.27 -10.68
N PRO A 793 33.28 -21.30 -10.06
CA PRO A 793 32.12 -21.15 -9.19
C PRO A 793 32.29 -20.10 -8.07
N ALA A 794 33.52 -19.88 -7.60
CA ALA A 794 33.83 -18.85 -6.61
C ALA A 794 33.55 -17.44 -7.14
N PHE A 795 33.95 -17.13 -8.38
CA PHE A 795 33.64 -15.85 -9.02
C PHE A 795 32.15 -15.71 -9.29
N ALA A 796 31.48 -16.83 -9.61
CA ALA A 796 30.03 -16.83 -9.77
C ALA A 796 29.31 -16.45 -8.46
N ALA A 797 29.71 -17.06 -7.33
CA ALA A 797 29.16 -16.75 -6.02
C ALA A 797 29.42 -15.28 -5.63
N ALA A 798 30.62 -14.77 -5.88
CA ALA A 798 30.95 -13.37 -5.61
C ALA A 798 30.11 -12.39 -6.47
N ALA A 799 29.98 -12.64 -7.78
CA ALA A 799 29.16 -11.84 -8.67
C ALA A 799 27.70 -11.76 -8.20
N MET A 800 27.16 -12.87 -7.69
CA MET A 800 25.80 -12.89 -7.13
C MET A 800 25.66 -12.05 -5.87
N SER A 801 26.63 -12.09 -4.95
CA SER A 801 26.62 -11.21 -3.77
C SER A 801 26.66 -9.73 -4.16
N PHE A 802 27.44 -9.36 -5.19
CA PHE A 802 27.49 -7.98 -5.68
C PHE A 802 26.19 -7.52 -6.35
N SER A 803 25.48 -8.41 -7.04
CA SER A 803 24.16 -8.10 -7.61
C SER A 803 23.19 -7.64 -6.50
N SER A 804 23.13 -8.36 -5.37
CA SER A 804 22.31 -7.95 -4.22
C SER A 804 22.70 -6.57 -3.68
N VAL A 805 23.99 -6.29 -3.57
CA VAL A 805 24.48 -4.96 -3.13
C VAL A 805 24.05 -3.86 -4.11
N SER A 806 24.15 -4.10 -5.43
CA SER A 806 23.78 -3.12 -6.44
C SER A 806 22.29 -2.75 -6.38
N VAL A 807 21.41 -3.74 -6.22
CA VAL A 807 19.97 -3.56 -6.06
C VAL A 807 19.64 -2.77 -4.79
N LEU A 808 20.27 -3.14 -3.67
CA LEU A 808 20.03 -2.48 -2.39
C LEU A 808 20.51 -1.02 -2.39
N LEU A 809 21.72 -0.76 -2.90
CA LEU A 809 22.24 0.61 -3.02
C LEU A 809 21.39 1.46 -3.95
N ASN A 810 20.87 0.88 -5.04
CA ASN A 810 19.98 1.60 -5.93
C ASN A 810 18.65 1.94 -5.26
N ALA A 811 18.04 1.01 -4.53
CA ALA A 811 16.83 1.28 -3.77
C ALA A 811 16.99 2.37 -2.70
N LEU A 812 18.12 2.39 -2.00
CA LEU A 812 18.43 3.42 -1.00
C LEU A 812 18.53 4.83 -1.59
N ARG A 813 18.69 5.00 -2.91
CA ARG A 813 18.66 6.33 -3.55
C ARG A 813 17.31 7.03 -3.37
N LEU A 814 16.21 6.28 -3.21
CA LEU A 814 14.89 6.83 -2.94
C LEU A 814 14.81 7.54 -1.57
N LYS A 815 15.71 7.25 -0.62
CA LYS A 815 15.77 7.99 0.66
C LYS A 815 16.00 9.49 0.47
N ASN A 816 16.60 9.89 -0.65
CA ASN A 816 16.88 11.28 -0.99
C ASN A 816 15.76 11.95 -1.82
N PHE A 817 14.60 11.30 -1.96
CA PHE A 817 13.47 11.86 -2.69
C PHE A 817 13.00 13.20 -2.08
N LYS A 818 12.73 14.15 -2.96
CA LYS A 818 12.15 15.46 -2.65
C LYS A 818 11.08 15.78 -3.70
N PRO A 819 9.93 16.31 -3.29
CA PRO A 819 8.82 16.61 -4.20
C PRO A 819 9.10 17.88 -5.01
N THR A 820 9.81 17.74 -6.13
CA THR A 820 10.24 18.90 -6.93
C THR A 820 9.08 19.57 -7.65
N LEU A 821 8.07 18.80 -8.06
CA LEU A 821 6.90 19.33 -8.78
C LEU A 821 5.99 20.15 -7.87
N ALA A 822 5.76 19.70 -6.64
CA ALA A 822 4.94 20.42 -5.66
C ALA A 822 5.65 21.66 -5.09
N GLU A 823 6.98 21.59 -4.90
CA GLU A 823 7.79 22.76 -4.49
C GLU A 823 7.74 23.88 -5.54
N THR A 824 7.77 23.54 -6.84
CA THR A 824 7.71 24.52 -7.93
C THR A 824 6.39 25.31 -7.97
N VAL A 825 5.30 24.72 -7.48
CA VAL A 825 3.99 25.38 -7.32
C VAL A 825 3.95 26.27 -6.08
N SER A 826 4.79 26.00 -5.07
CA SER A 826 4.80 26.79 -3.82
C SER A 826 5.73 28.01 -3.88
N ASP A 827 6.67 28.06 -4.83
CA ASP A 827 7.64 29.15 -5.03
C ASP A 827 7.14 30.27 -5.98
N LYS A 828 5.96 30.09 -6.58
CA LYS A 828 5.31 31.08 -7.46
C LYS A 828 4.22 31.83 -6.71
#